data_AF-A0A6G0Z1F4-F1
#
_entry.id   AF-A0A6G0Z1F4-F1
#
_cell.length_a   1.000
_cell.length_b   1.000
_cell.length_c   1.000
_cell.angle_alpha   90.00
_cell.angle_beta   90.00
_cell.angle_gamma   90.00
#
_symmetry.space_group_name_H-M   'P 1'
#
loop_
_entity.id
_entity.type
_entity.pdbx_description
1 polymer ?
#
loop_
_entity_poly.entity_id
_entity_poly.type
_entity_poly.pdbx_seq_one_letter_code
_entity_poly.pdbx_strand_id
1 'polypeptide(L)'
;MSKRTYLSGSEKRKRLAIQKENISKLPKLTSFFTLEETNRQTEFSTSLYQGTSKFESPEIGPTYNDTTSVLSSSAPNLTTAVNTSEFKTSSLSNCDLKNTHIIENISHDPGTYCDDILTEVKRDIWILKGPEFFQNKNSDFSETFTCFSDVCGKTKTRSLTRNVFTRKLKNGECVERSWLIYSPLKKSVYCYCCRIFNHTITIGNTLSSSNGYKDWKHISNFLMEHENSSLHKHLMMKYVSRSKTIARVDNGLISQYNAEINYWKNVLKRIVAVVKFLASRGLGFRGDDELLGSQNNGNYLGCLELISEFDPFLADHIQNYGNRGKGSTSYLSANICNEFINIMGKKVLTTIISEIKAAKYYSISVDSTPDLSHVDQLTFIVRFVKDGKPIERFLQFLPIEEHKAQYIADTVLNFLENLKIPIKNCRGQSYDNAANMAGKYSGLQARIKEQCKFAIFVPCAAHSLNLVGVQAVGCVTEAVAYFQFVQKLFNFFSGSTNRWKILKECLGGKKVLKILSETRWSARADAINALHNSYNHIFEALLLIAKNTDQSAETRNEAQSIGKKMEKLETIILTKTWNDLLGAINKTSLSLQNNTITMDIATKLFASLREYISNARNNFDQYESAAKEINPNSDYKDKFQRKRIRSTRITFLEKPSETVQLDGKEKFYVETFLPIIDTLNTHLMQRSELYKEINERFSFFTQLQTIEPDHLKQKCKELADFYCEDINTNELNSECSHLREYLKTFKNESMDLSILAIHSLIKADKLAETFPNVEVATRIFLCLMITNCSGERSFSQLKRIKNELRTTMLQERLTNLSIMCIESDLLQILDFEDIIEDFAQQKSRKKPLLT
;
A
#
# COMPACT_ATOMS: atom_id res chain seq x y z
N MET A 1 -35.66 7.81 -32.14
CA MET A 1 -36.02 7.13 -30.88
C MET A 1 -36.20 5.63 -31.16
N SER A 2 -35.28 4.77 -30.76
CA SER A 2 -35.52 3.32 -30.69
C SER A 2 -35.62 2.91 -29.21
N LYS A 3 -36.69 2.19 -28.85
CA LYS A 3 -36.92 1.71 -27.47
C LYS A 3 -35.87 0.65 -27.14
N ARG A 4 -34.97 0.93 -26.18
CA ARG A 4 -34.11 -0.07 -25.56
C ARG A 4 -34.97 -1.00 -24.71
N THR A 5 -35.04 -2.28 -25.09
CA THR A 5 -35.68 -3.34 -24.32
C THR A 5 -34.73 -3.84 -23.23
N TYR A 6 -35.20 -3.83 -21.98
CA TYR A 6 -34.48 -4.40 -20.84
C TYR A 6 -34.81 -5.88 -20.69
N LEU A 7 -33.79 -6.72 -20.57
CA LEU A 7 -33.94 -8.17 -20.34
C LEU A 7 -34.59 -8.43 -18.97
N SER A 8 -35.53 -9.38 -18.94
CA SER A 8 -36.24 -9.78 -17.73
C SER A 8 -35.31 -10.47 -16.72
N GLY A 9 -35.67 -10.46 -15.44
CA GLY A 9 -34.90 -11.13 -14.39
C GLY A 9 -34.75 -12.65 -14.61
N SER A 10 -35.68 -13.28 -15.32
CA SER A 10 -35.61 -14.70 -15.69
C SER A 10 -34.52 -14.97 -16.75
N GLU A 11 -34.39 -14.09 -17.74
CA GLU A 11 -33.39 -14.19 -18.80
C GLU A 11 -31.99 -13.89 -18.28
N LYS A 12 -31.84 -12.97 -17.32
CA LYS A 12 -30.58 -12.74 -16.61
C LYS A 12 -30.12 -13.99 -15.86
N ARG A 13 -31.04 -14.70 -15.19
CA ARG A 13 -30.73 -15.96 -14.48
C ARG A 13 -30.39 -17.10 -15.43
N LYS A 14 -31.10 -17.24 -16.55
CA LYS A 14 -30.76 -18.20 -17.61
C LYS A 14 -29.38 -17.93 -18.22
N ARG A 15 -29.03 -16.66 -18.49
CA ARG A 15 -27.68 -16.29 -18.96
C ARG A 15 -26.61 -16.58 -17.93
N LEU A 16 -26.84 -16.33 -16.65
CA LEU A 16 -25.91 -16.67 -15.57
C LEU A 16 -25.71 -18.18 -15.42
N ALA A 17 -26.76 -18.99 -15.59
CA ALA A 17 -26.68 -20.45 -15.57
C ALA A 17 -25.85 -20.98 -16.75
N ILE A 18 -26.12 -20.49 -17.97
CA ILE A 18 -25.37 -20.84 -19.18
C ILE A 18 -23.91 -20.36 -19.09
N GLN A 19 -23.66 -19.21 -18.45
CA GLN A 19 -22.31 -18.69 -18.24
C GLN A 19 -21.53 -19.53 -17.21
N LYS A 20 -22.18 -20.01 -16.14
CA LYS A 20 -21.59 -20.97 -15.19
C LYS A 20 -21.30 -22.32 -15.84
N GLU A 21 -22.20 -22.80 -16.69
CA GLU A 21 -22.04 -24.06 -17.42
C GLU A 21 -20.88 -23.97 -18.44
N ASN A 22 -20.72 -22.83 -19.12
CA ASN A 22 -19.60 -22.59 -20.04
C ASN A 22 -18.25 -22.42 -19.31
N ILE A 23 -18.25 -21.89 -18.08
CA ILE A 23 -17.05 -21.82 -17.23
C ILE A 23 -16.60 -23.22 -16.79
N SER A 24 -17.54 -24.15 -16.58
CA SER A 24 -17.23 -25.54 -16.20
C SER A 24 -16.57 -26.37 -17.32
N LYS A 25 -16.70 -25.91 -18.58
CA LYS A 25 -16.19 -26.57 -19.80
C LYS A 25 -14.82 -26.04 -20.26
N LEU A 26 -14.21 -25.07 -19.55
CA LEU A 26 -12.87 -24.54 -19.87
C LEU A 26 -11.74 -25.44 -19.32
N PRO A 27 -10.58 -25.58 -20.01
CA PRO A 27 -9.42 -26.30 -19.49
C PRO A 27 -8.86 -25.58 -18.26
N LYS A 28 -8.46 -26.34 -17.24
CA LYS A 28 -8.20 -25.84 -15.89
C LYS A 28 -6.70 -25.67 -15.62
N LEU A 29 -6.33 -24.57 -14.96
CA LEU A 29 -4.95 -24.29 -14.53
C LEU A 29 -4.39 -25.33 -13.55
N THR A 30 -5.21 -26.19 -12.92
CA THR A 30 -4.75 -27.21 -11.96
C THR A 30 -4.00 -28.39 -12.58
N SER A 31 -3.87 -28.45 -13.92
CA SER A 31 -2.90 -29.34 -14.58
C SER A 31 -1.46 -28.83 -14.44
N PHE A 32 -1.30 -27.58 -14.01
CA PHE A 32 -0.05 -26.94 -13.68
C PHE A 32 -0.11 -26.62 -12.18
N PHE A 33 0.83 -26.96 -11.32
CA PHE A 33 0.82 -26.57 -9.88
C PHE A 33 -0.11 -27.38 -8.95
N THR A 34 0.11 -28.69 -8.81
CA THR A 34 -0.32 -29.41 -7.60
C THR A 34 0.86 -30.07 -6.88
N LEU A 35 0.97 -29.78 -5.59
CA LEU A 35 1.66 -30.53 -4.54
C LEU A 35 0.58 -30.65 -3.45
N GLU A 36 0.02 -31.84 -3.22
CA GLU A 36 -0.90 -32.03 -2.10
C GLU A 36 -0.59 -33.31 -1.31
N GLU A 37 -0.50 -33.07 0.00
CA GLU A 37 -0.49 -34.02 1.09
C GLU A 37 -1.94 -34.44 1.47
N THR A 38 -2.08 -35.74 1.74
CA THR A 38 -2.96 -36.40 2.74
C THR A 38 -4.46 -36.69 2.50
N ASN A 39 -4.77 -37.94 2.91
CA ASN A 39 -5.95 -38.48 3.62
C ASN A 39 -7.28 -38.78 2.92
N ARG A 40 -7.76 -39.99 3.25
CA ARG A 40 -8.93 -40.74 2.78
C ARG A 40 -10.26 -40.13 3.26
N GLN A 41 -11.32 -40.27 2.46
CA GLN A 41 -12.42 -41.20 2.75
C GLN A 41 -13.33 -41.40 1.52
N THR A 42 -13.79 -42.64 1.41
CA THR A 42 -14.54 -43.34 0.36
C THR A 42 -16.02 -42.96 0.30
N GLU A 43 -16.61 -42.97 -0.91
CA GLU A 43 -17.85 -43.73 -1.19
C GLU A 43 -18.14 -43.85 -2.70
N PHE A 44 -18.68 -45.00 -3.08
CA PHE A 44 -18.90 -45.53 -4.44
C PHE A 44 -20.25 -45.10 -5.03
N SER A 45 -20.35 -44.91 -6.36
CA SER A 45 -21.37 -45.57 -7.21
C SER A 45 -21.22 -45.29 -8.72
N THR A 46 -21.51 -46.35 -9.48
CA THR A 46 -21.40 -46.61 -10.94
C THR A 46 -22.62 -46.17 -11.77
N SER A 47 -22.43 -45.78 -13.05
CA SER A 47 -23.17 -46.34 -14.22
C SER A 47 -22.89 -45.66 -15.60
N LEU A 48 -22.45 -46.49 -16.57
CA LEU A 48 -22.92 -46.70 -17.97
C LEU A 48 -22.89 -45.61 -19.09
N TYR A 49 -22.00 -45.89 -20.07
CA TYR A 49 -22.06 -45.85 -21.56
C TYR A 49 -23.17 -45.10 -22.35
N GLN A 50 -22.75 -44.36 -23.41
CA GLN A 50 -22.97 -44.59 -24.87
C GLN A 50 -22.50 -43.33 -25.66
N GLY A 51 -21.56 -43.43 -26.63
CA GLY A 51 -21.79 -43.51 -28.11
C GLY A 51 -22.29 -42.17 -28.69
N THR A 52 -21.73 -41.49 -29.70
CA THR A 52 -21.17 -41.93 -31.00
C THR A 52 -20.46 -40.76 -31.72
N SER A 53 -19.54 -41.14 -32.62
CA SER A 53 -18.74 -40.36 -33.59
C SER A 53 -19.52 -39.56 -34.65
N LYS A 54 -18.89 -38.51 -35.20
CA LYS A 54 -18.80 -38.25 -36.66
C LYS A 54 -17.71 -37.20 -36.99
N PHE A 55 -16.82 -37.57 -37.90
CA PHE A 55 -15.79 -36.75 -38.56
C PHE A 55 -16.39 -36.09 -39.79
N GLU A 56 -15.92 -34.88 -40.14
CA GLU A 56 -15.93 -34.35 -41.50
C GLU A 56 -14.84 -33.28 -41.64
N SER A 57 -13.98 -33.45 -42.64
CA SER A 57 -12.97 -32.49 -43.13
C SER A 57 -13.37 -32.06 -44.55
N PRO A 58 -13.03 -30.83 -44.97
CA PRO A 58 -12.47 -30.63 -46.31
C PRO A 58 -11.27 -29.64 -46.27
N GLU A 59 -10.11 -29.95 -46.85
CA GLU A 59 -9.69 -29.85 -48.27
C GLU A 59 -9.03 -28.52 -48.69
N ILE A 60 -8.06 -28.68 -49.60
CA ILE A 60 -6.86 -27.87 -49.90
C ILE A 60 -7.05 -26.80 -51.00
N GLY A 61 -6.29 -25.70 -50.88
CA GLY A 61 -5.56 -25.04 -52.00
C GLY A 61 -6.12 -23.73 -52.58
N PRO A 62 -5.35 -22.92 -53.36
CA PRO A 62 -3.94 -23.09 -53.77
C PRO A 62 -3.03 -21.80 -53.81
N THR A 63 -1.70 -22.04 -53.80
CA THR A 63 -0.57 -21.43 -54.57
C THR A 63 -0.41 -19.91 -54.87
N TYR A 64 0.78 -19.32 -54.64
CA TYR A 64 1.87 -19.01 -55.63
C TYR A 64 2.86 -17.91 -55.13
N ASN A 65 4.18 -18.20 -55.21
CA ASN A 65 5.37 -17.38 -55.59
C ASN A 65 5.66 -15.96 -55.01
N ASP A 66 6.87 -15.43 -54.85
CA ASP A 66 8.22 -15.78 -55.36
C ASP A 66 9.34 -15.01 -54.61
N THR A 67 10.54 -15.61 -54.58
CA THR A 67 11.90 -15.03 -54.62
C THR A 67 12.41 -13.96 -53.62
N THR A 68 13.50 -14.27 -52.89
CA THR A 68 14.86 -13.75 -53.19
C THR A 68 15.96 -14.41 -52.33
N SER A 69 17.00 -14.85 -53.03
CA SER A 69 18.28 -15.46 -52.65
C SER A 69 19.27 -14.45 -52.01
N VAL A 70 20.24 -14.84 -51.18
CA VAL A 70 21.66 -15.17 -51.50
C VAL A 70 22.42 -15.03 -50.14
N LEU A 71 23.25 -15.93 -49.60
CA LEU A 71 24.63 -16.27 -50.01
C LEU A 71 25.16 -17.49 -49.18
N SER A 72 25.99 -18.26 -49.85
CA SER A 72 26.58 -19.58 -49.59
C SER A 72 27.89 -19.60 -48.81
N SER A 73 28.23 -20.75 -48.20
CA SER A 73 29.51 -21.51 -48.36
C SER A 73 29.61 -22.59 -47.25
N SER A 74 30.16 -23.79 -47.40
CA SER A 74 30.43 -24.72 -48.51
C SER A 74 30.97 -25.99 -47.84
N ALA A 75 30.48 -27.16 -48.27
CA ALA A 75 30.83 -28.49 -47.79
C ALA A 75 32.28 -28.92 -48.23
N PRO A 76 32.75 -30.16 -47.94
CA PRO A 76 32.27 -31.31 -48.72
C PRO A 76 32.00 -32.60 -47.94
N ASN A 77 31.07 -33.35 -48.52
CA ASN A 77 30.71 -34.74 -48.28
C ASN A 77 31.85 -35.71 -48.60
N LEU A 78 31.81 -36.91 -48.01
CA LEU A 78 31.94 -38.12 -48.81
C LEU A 78 31.00 -39.23 -48.30
N THR A 79 30.18 -39.66 -49.24
CA THR A 79 29.15 -40.70 -49.25
C THR A 79 29.69 -42.12 -49.21
N THR A 80 28.92 -43.06 -48.65
CA THR A 80 28.61 -44.33 -49.34
C THR A 80 27.30 -44.91 -48.81
N ALA A 81 26.43 -45.24 -49.77
CA ALA A 81 25.07 -45.74 -49.59
C ALA A 81 25.04 -47.27 -49.44
N VAL A 82 23.91 -47.82 -48.95
CA VAL A 82 22.98 -48.69 -49.73
C VAL A 82 22.00 -49.42 -48.78
N ASN A 83 20.72 -49.04 -48.93
CA ASN A 83 19.46 -49.81 -48.99
C ASN A 83 19.10 -50.87 -47.93
N THR A 84 18.09 -50.59 -47.08
CA THR A 84 16.63 -50.89 -47.17
C THR A 84 16.22 -52.26 -46.63
N SER A 85 15.36 -52.25 -45.60
CA SER A 85 14.10 -52.99 -45.62
C SER A 85 13.12 -52.44 -44.59
N GLU A 86 11.87 -52.34 -45.03
CA GLU A 86 10.69 -51.83 -44.35
C GLU A 86 10.33 -52.68 -43.11
N PHE A 87 9.82 -52.07 -42.04
CA PHE A 87 8.77 -52.69 -41.24
C PHE A 87 7.82 -51.64 -40.64
N LYS A 88 6.54 -51.97 -40.75
CA LYS A 88 5.34 -51.15 -40.59
C LYS A 88 5.19 -50.51 -39.21
N THR A 89 4.61 -49.31 -39.24
CA THR A 89 3.92 -48.65 -38.14
C THR A 89 2.76 -49.50 -37.61
N SER A 90 2.65 -49.60 -36.28
CA SER A 90 1.41 -49.95 -35.60
C SER A 90 1.18 -48.98 -34.44
N SER A 91 0.18 -48.13 -34.63
CA SER A 91 -0.51 -47.35 -33.62
C SER A 91 -0.91 -48.20 -32.41
N LEU A 92 -0.55 -47.79 -31.19
CA LEU A 92 -1.32 -48.11 -29.99
C LEU A 92 -1.85 -46.84 -29.32
N SER A 93 -3.10 -46.96 -28.95
CA SER A 93 -4.08 -45.99 -28.49
C SER A 93 -3.80 -45.34 -27.14
N ASN A 94 -4.36 -44.14 -26.97
CA ASN A 94 -4.69 -43.50 -25.70
C ASN A 94 -5.33 -44.48 -24.70
N CYS A 95 -4.53 -44.97 -23.74
CA CYS A 95 -4.96 -45.36 -22.40
C CYS A 95 -3.75 -45.27 -21.47
N ASP A 96 -4.02 -45.02 -20.18
CA ASP A 96 -3.08 -45.12 -19.05
C ASP A 96 -2.29 -43.88 -18.62
N LEU A 97 -2.92 -42.71 -18.62
CA LEU A 97 -2.57 -41.59 -17.72
C LEU A 97 -3.57 -41.48 -16.56
N LYS A 98 -3.62 -42.55 -15.75
CA LYS A 98 -4.16 -42.56 -14.38
C LYS A 98 -3.28 -43.48 -13.52
N ASN A 99 -2.11 -43.00 -13.10
CA ASN A 99 -1.28 -43.72 -12.12
C ASN A 99 -0.56 -42.75 -11.18
N THR A 100 -1.31 -41.84 -10.52
CA THR A 100 -0.79 -40.99 -9.42
C THR A 100 -1.24 -41.45 -8.03
N HIS A 101 -1.72 -42.70 -7.87
CA HIS A 101 -1.99 -43.30 -6.56
C HIS A 101 -1.38 -44.69 -6.40
N ILE A 102 -0.07 -44.80 -6.61
CA ILE A 102 0.72 -45.94 -6.12
C ILE A 102 2.02 -45.40 -5.48
N ILE A 103 1.90 -44.78 -4.31
CA ILE A 103 2.98 -44.93 -3.32
C ILE A 103 2.61 -46.22 -2.58
N GLU A 104 3.01 -47.35 -3.16
CA GLU A 104 3.15 -48.57 -2.37
C GLU A 104 4.07 -48.25 -1.19
N ASN A 105 3.73 -48.73 0.01
CA ASN A 105 4.67 -48.82 1.12
C ASN A 105 5.86 -49.68 0.67
N ILE A 106 6.86 -49.07 0.04
CA ILE A 106 8.09 -49.76 -0.33
C ILE A 106 8.77 -50.14 0.97
N SER A 107 8.76 -51.44 1.25
CA SER A 107 9.45 -52.01 2.39
C SER A 107 10.92 -51.56 2.38
N HIS A 108 11.39 -51.07 3.52
CA HIS A 108 12.77 -50.63 3.71
C HIS A 108 13.77 -51.80 3.70
N ASP A 109 13.28 -53.05 3.77
CA ASP A 109 14.12 -54.23 3.79
C ASP A 109 14.36 -54.82 2.38
N PRO A 110 15.63 -54.86 1.90
CA PRO A 110 16.00 -55.48 0.63
C PRO A 110 15.51 -56.91 0.44
N GLY A 111 15.40 -57.71 1.50
CA GLY A 111 14.98 -59.11 1.45
C GLY A 111 13.54 -59.31 0.98
N THR A 112 12.69 -58.27 1.15
CA THR A 112 11.26 -58.28 0.82
C THR A 112 10.96 -57.84 -0.60
N TYR A 113 11.98 -57.50 -1.39
CA TYR A 113 11.82 -57.24 -2.81
C TYR A 113 11.41 -58.56 -3.48
N CYS A 114 10.11 -58.77 -3.66
CA CYS A 114 9.56 -60.01 -4.22
C CYS A 114 10.10 -60.21 -5.64
N ASP A 115 10.31 -61.47 -6.05
CA ASP A 115 10.79 -61.83 -7.39
C ASP A 115 9.76 -61.54 -8.50
N ASP A 116 8.58 -61.00 -8.16
CA ASP A 116 7.59 -60.52 -9.11
C ASP A 116 8.10 -59.29 -9.86
N ILE A 117 7.97 -59.36 -11.19
CA ILE A 117 8.44 -58.40 -12.21
C ILE A 117 8.54 -56.97 -11.66
N LEU A 118 9.77 -56.53 -11.40
CA LEU A 118 10.10 -55.14 -11.07
C LEU A 118 9.60 -54.25 -12.22
N THR A 119 8.44 -53.61 -12.02
CA THR A 119 7.90 -52.67 -13.00
C THR A 119 8.84 -51.48 -13.15
N GLU A 120 8.87 -50.85 -14.33
CA GLU A 120 9.74 -49.69 -14.56
C GLU A 120 9.48 -48.56 -13.55
N VAL A 121 8.21 -48.38 -13.14
CA VAL A 121 7.80 -47.42 -12.12
C VAL A 121 8.46 -47.69 -10.76
N LYS A 122 8.46 -48.94 -10.27
CA LYS A 122 9.11 -49.29 -8.98
C LYS A 122 10.62 -49.10 -9.05
N ARG A 123 11.22 -49.43 -10.20
CA ARG A 123 12.63 -49.22 -10.47
C ARG A 123 13.02 -47.75 -10.42
N ASP A 124 12.25 -46.86 -11.02
CA ASP A 124 12.54 -45.42 -11.02
C ASP A 124 12.38 -44.80 -9.62
N ILE A 125 11.42 -45.27 -8.82
CA ILE A 125 11.28 -44.86 -7.41
C ILE A 125 12.50 -45.29 -6.58
N TRP A 126 12.98 -46.52 -6.76
CA TRP A 126 14.16 -47.01 -6.04
C TRP A 126 15.39 -46.20 -6.43
N ILE A 127 15.62 -45.99 -7.74
CA ILE A 127 16.72 -45.14 -8.24
C ILE A 127 16.69 -43.74 -7.62
N LEU A 128 15.51 -43.15 -7.41
CA LEU A 128 15.37 -41.82 -6.77
C LEU A 128 15.72 -41.82 -5.28
N LYS A 129 15.44 -42.91 -4.55
CA LYS A 129 15.81 -43.03 -3.12
C LYS A 129 17.31 -43.33 -2.92
N GLY A 130 17.93 -44.01 -3.88
CA GLY A 130 19.35 -44.36 -3.85
C GLY A 130 19.70 -45.52 -2.91
N PRO A 131 20.91 -46.10 -3.03
CA PRO A 131 21.30 -47.29 -2.28
C PRO A 131 21.52 -47.05 -0.78
N GLU A 132 21.89 -45.82 -0.38
CA GLU A 132 22.10 -45.46 1.02
C GLU A 132 20.84 -45.64 1.87
N PHE A 133 19.68 -45.30 1.29
CA PHE A 133 18.38 -45.48 1.94
C PHE A 133 18.11 -46.96 2.27
N PHE A 134 18.66 -47.92 1.53
CA PHE A 134 18.38 -49.35 1.71
C PHE A 134 19.55 -50.14 2.32
N GLN A 135 20.66 -49.46 2.67
CA GLN A 135 21.94 -50.13 2.95
C GLN A 135 21.95 -50.91 4.27
N ASN A 136 21.23 -50.42 5.29
CA ASN A 136 21.16 -51.03 6.62
C ASN A 136 22.54 -51.31 7.27
N LYS A 137 23.57 -50.50 6.95
CA LYS A 137 24.96 -50.69 7.42
C LYS A 137 25.14 -50.53 8.94
N ASN A 138 24.19 -49.85 9.59
CA ASN A 138 24.18 -49.59 11.04
C ASN A 138 23.24 -50.52 11.82
N SER A 139 22.55 -51.45 11.17
CA SER A 139 21.65 -52.40 11.83
C SER A 139 22.40 -53.35 12.77
N ASP A 140 21.67 -53.97 13.70
CA ASP A 140 22.24 -54.99 14.58
C ASP A 140 22.52 -56.29 13.79
N PHE A 141 23.76 -56.76 13.87
CA PHE A 141 24.21 -58.00 13.22
C PHE A 141 24.33 -59.17 14.19
N SER A 142 23.93 -58.99 15.45
CA SER A 142 23.92 -60.01 16.51
C SER A 142 23.16 -61.28 16.11
N GLU A 143 22.22 -61.21 15.18
CA GLU A 143 21.47 -62.39 14.74
C GLU A 143 22.08 -63.13 13.54
N THR A 144 23.24 -62.71 13.04
CA THR A 144 23.90 -63.31 11.86
C THR A 144 24.89 -64.43 12.22
N PHE A 145 24.99 -64.82 13.50
CA PHE A 145 25.93 -65.85 13.96
C PHE A 145 25.67 -67.21 13.32
N THR A 146 26.71 -67.79 12.74
CA THR A 146 26.78 -69.20 12.39
C THR A 146 27.81 -69.91 13.27
N CYS A 147 27.38 -70.95 13.98
CA CYS A 147 28.22 -71.78 14.83
C CYS A 147 28.78 -72.96 14.02
N PHE A 148 30.08 -73.22 14.13
CA PHE A 148 30.70 -74.42 13.59
C PHE A 148 31.76 -74.95 14.55
N SER A 149 31.87 -76.28 14.61
CA SER A 149 32.90 -76.97 15.37
C SER A 149 34.19 -77.03 14.56
N ASP A 150 35.29 -76.55 15.12
CA ASP A 150 36.61 -76.75 14.52
C ASP A 150 37.08 -78.22 14.70
N VAL A 151 38.13 -78.64 14.00
CA VAL A 151 38.67 -80.02 14.02
C VAL A 151 39.05 -80.49 15.44
N CYS A 152 39.25 -79.54 16.37
CA CYS A 152 39.53 -79.78 17.80
C CYS A 152 38.28 -79.69 18.72
N GLY A 153 37.06 -79.66 18.19
CA GLY A 153 35.81 -79.61 18.97
C GLY A 153 35.45 -78.25 19.58
N LYS A 154 36.22 -77.18 19.34
CA LYS A 154 35.89 -75.81 19.81
C LYS A 154 34.88 -75.14 18.89
N THR A 155 33.79 -74.63 19.46
CA THR A 155 32.77 -73.84 18.74
C THR A 155 33.34 -72.49 18.34
N LYS A 156 33.45 -72.22 17.04
CA LYS A 156 33.78 -70.90 16.50
C LYS A 156 32.51 -70.30 15.88
N THR A 157 32.30 -69.01 16.10
CA THR A 157 31.18 -68.25 15.54
C THR A 157 31.67 -67.29 14.46
N ARG A 158 30.96 -67.21 13.33
CA ARG A 158 31.16 -66.17 12.30
C ARG A 158 29.88 -65.37 12.13
N SER A 159 29.99 -64.05 11.99
CA SER A 159 28.88 -63.14 11.78
C SER A 159 29.25 -62.07 10.76
N LEU A 160 28.24 -61.37 10.24
CA LEU A 160 28.43 -60.19 9.41
C LEU A 160 29.08 -59.08 10.26
N THR A 161 30.14 -58.46 9.74
CA THR A 161 30.82 -57.35 10.39
C THR A 161 30.77 -56.10 9.50
N ARG A 162 30.84 -54.91 10.12
CA ARG A 162 30.80 -53.63 9.40
C ARG A 162 31.92 -53.49 8.35
N ASN A 163 33.08 -54.12 8.59
CA ASN A 163 34.21 -54.10 7.67
C ASN A 163 33.87 -54.66 6.28
N VAL A 164 32.84 -55.50 6.16
CA VAL A 164 32.38 -56.06 4.88
C VAL A 164 31.83 -54.97 3.94
N PHE A 165 31.34 -53.84 4.46
CA PHE A 165 30.88 -52.71 3.65
C PHE A 165 32.02 -51.79 3.17
N THR A 166 33.27 -52.08 3.52
CA THR A 166 34.44 -51.27 3.13
C THR A 166 35.51 -52.14 2.47
N ARG A 167 36.11 -51.66 1.38
CA ARG A 167 37.25 -52.30 0.72
C ARG A 167 38.52 -51.54 1.02
N LYS A 168 39.57 -52.24 1.46
CA LYS A 168 40.92 -51.68 1.55
C LYS A 168 41.66 -51.86 0.23
N LEU A 169 42.17 -50.78 -0.32
CA LEU A 169 42.99 -50.74 -1.53
C LEU A 169 44.46 -51.04 -1.21
N LYS A 170 45.25 -51.38 -2.24
CA LYS A 170 46.68 -51.68 -2.09
C LYS A 170 47.50 -50.48 -1.59
N ASN A 171 47.04 -49.25 -1.86
CA ASN A 171 47.62 -48.00 -1.36
C ASN A 171 47.23 -47.69 0.10
N GLY A 172 46.45 -48.55 0.75
CA GLY A 172 46.02 -48.39 2.14
C GLY A 172 44.69 -47.66 2.33
N GLU A 173 44.12 -47.05 1.29
CA GLU A 173 42.84 -46.32 1.36
C GLU A 173 41.66 -47.29 1.51
N CYS A 174 40.66 -46.89 2.30
CA CYS A 174 39.42 -47.64 2.45
C CYS A 174 38.29 -46.96 1.66
N VAL A 175 37.65 -47.70 0.76
CA VAL A 175 36.52 -47.24 -0.07
C VAL A 175 35.25 -47.94 0.37
N GLU A 176 34.17 -47.18 0.58
CA GLU A 176 32.85 -47.75 0.91
C GLU A 176 32.21 -48.46 -0.29
N ARG A 177 31.61 -49.64 -0.04
CA ARG A 177 30.77 -50.38 -0.98
C ARG A 177 29.34 -49.86 -0.90
N SER A 178 29.09 -48.70 -1.50
CA SER A 178 27.76 -48.07 -1.52
C SER A 178 26.66 -48.95 -2.15
N TRP A 179 27.02 -49.87 -3.05
CA TRP A 179 26.09 -50.79 -3.72
C TRP A 179 25.70 -52.03 -2.87
N LEU A 180 26.39 -52.31 -1.77
CA LEU A 180 26.13 -53.49 -0.93
C LEU A 180 25.08 -53.16 0.14
N ILE A 181 23.97 -53.88 0.16
CA ILE A 181 22.83 -53.65 1.06
C ILE A 181 22.52 -54.89 1.91
N TYR A 182 22.14 -54.69 3.18
CA TYR A 182 21.79 -55.78 4.10
C TYR A 182 20.28 -55.87 4.35
N SER A 183 19.77 -57.10 4.42
CA SER A 183 18.40 -57.41 4.81
C SER A 183 18.35 -57.94 6.24
N PRO A 184 17.79 -57.20 7.21
CA PRO A 184 17.53 -57.70 8.55
C PRO A 184 16.62 -58.93 8.58
N LEU A 185 15.56 -58.98 7.77
CA LEU A 185 14.60 -60.08 7.75
C LEU A 185 15.19 -61.37 7.19
N LYS A 186 15.94 -61.29 6.08
CA LYS A 186 16.56 -62.48 5.46
C LYS A 186 17.95 -62.79 6.01
N LYS A 187 18.57 -61.88 6.77
CA LYS A 187 19.93 -62.05 7.33
C LYS A 187 20.97 -62.34 6.23
N SER A 188 20.83 -61.67 5.09
CA SER A 188 21.67 -61.81 3.90
C SER A 188 22.05 -60.46 3.32
N VAL A 189 23.15 -60.43 2.58
CA VAL A 189 23.56 -59.25 1.80
C VAL A 189 23.18 -59.40 0.33
N TYR A 190 22.92 -58.26 -0.30
CA TYR A 190 22.52 -58.13 -1.71
C TYR A 190 23.29 -57.01 -2.40
N CYS A 191 23.33 -57.03 -3.72
CA CYS A 191 23.84 -55.92 -4.52
C CYS A 191 22.66 -55.10 -5.07
N TYR A 192 22.60 -53.81 -4.70
CA TYR A 192 21.55 -52.89 -5.08
C TYR A 192 21.35 -52.80 -6.60
N CYS A 193 22.44 -52.50 -7.33
CA CYS A 193 22.38 -52.31 -8.78
C CYS A 193 22.07 -53.64 -9.50
N CYS A 194 22.67 -54.74 -9.07
CA CYS A 194 22.41 -56.04 -9.69
C CYS A 194 20.97 -56.49 -9.46
N ARG A 195 20.40 -56.25 -8.27
CA ARG A 195 19.02 -56.65 -7.98
C ARG A 195 17.97 -55.87 -8.76
N ILE A 196 18.24 -54.59 -9.08
CA ILE A 196 17.29 -53.73 -9.78
C ILE A 196 17.26 -53.97 -11.30
N PHE A 197 18.42 -54.28 -11.88
CA PHE A 197 18.60 -54.29 -13.34
C PHE A 197 18.89 -55.65 -13.94
N ASN A 198 19.13 -56.69 -13.14
CA ASN A 198 19.38 -58.03 -13.65
C ASN A 198 18.05 -58.76 -13.91
N HIS A 199 17.84 -59.19 -15.16
CA HIS A 199 16.63 -59.90 -15.60
C HIS A 199 16.85 -61.40 -15.83
N THR A 200 18.09 -61.88 -15.71
CA THR A 200 18.43 -63.29 -15.94
C THR A 200 19.09 -63.89 -14.70
N ILE A 201 18.52 -64.98 -14.19
CA ILE A 201 19.11 -65.77 -13.10
C ILE A 201 20.25 -66.58 -13.73
N THR A 202 21.45 -66.02 -13.72
CA THR A 202 22.67 -66.75 -14.07
C THR A 202 23.20 -67.46 -12.83
N ILE A 203 23.52 -68.75 -12.97
CA ILE A 203 24.17 -69.56 -11.94
C ILE A 203 25.51 -68.88 -11.59
N GLY A 204 25.64 -68.38 -10.36
CA GLY A 204 26.84 -67.68 -9.88
C GLY A 204 26.64 -66.24 -9.39
N ASN A 205 25.45 -65.65 -9.51
CA ASN A 205 25.18 -64.28 -9.02
C ASN A 205 24.23 -64.24 -7.81
N THR A 206 24.62 -64.90 -6.71
CA THR A 206 23.84 -65.06 -5.47
C THR A 206 23.49 -63.75 -4.74
N LEU A 207 24.12 -62.62 -5.10
CA LEU A 207 23.78 -61.27 -4.58
C LEU A 207 22.56 -60.64 -5.26
N SER A 208 22.13 -61.20 -6.40
CA SER A 208 20.95 -60.77 -7.17
C SER A 208 19.75 -61.70 -6.98
N SER A 209 19.94 -62.89 -6.39
CA SER A 209 18.87 -63.87 -6.18
C SER A 209 18.03 -63.52 -4.95
N SER A 210 16.82 -64.07 -4.84
CA SER A 210 15.92 -63.82 -3.70
C SER A 210 16.49 -64.24 -2.34
N ASN A 211 17.40 -65.21 -2.31
CA ASN A 211 17.97 -65.76 -1.08
C ASN A 211 19.15 -64.94 -0.54
N GLY A 212 19.78 -64.12 -1.39
CA GLY A 212 20.94 -63.31 -1.03
C GLY A 212 22.16 -64.15 -0.65
N TYR A 213 23.22 -63.48 -0.20
CA TYR A 213 24.46 -64.17 0.21
C TYR A 213 24.61 -64.20 1.73
N LYS A 214 24.94 -65.37 2.29
CA LYS A 214 25.04 -65.63 3.75
C LYS A 214 26.31 -66.39 4.17
N ASP A 215 27.22 -66.73 3.24
CA ASP A 215 28.46 -67.42 3.58
C ASP A 215 29.54 -66.45 4.09
N TRP A 216 29.49 -66.16 5.39
CA TRP A 216 30.41 -65.24 6.04
C TRP A 216 31.88 -65.71 6.03
N LYS A 217 32.16 -66.99 5.71
CA LYS A 217 33.54 -67.49 5.61
C LYS A 217 34.23 -67.00 4.35
N HIS A 218 33.50 -66.93 3.23
CA HIS A 218 34.07 -66.58 1.92
C HIS A 218 33.62 -65.22 1.39
N ILE A 219 32.81 -64.48 2.15
CA ILE A 219 32.24 -63.17 1.77
C ILE A 219 33.27 -62.19 1.21
N SER A 220 34.46 -62.07 1.82
CA SER A 220 35.45 -61.09 1.37
C SER A 220 35.99 -61.40 -0.03
N ASN A 221 36.25 -62.67 -0.32
CA ASN A 221 36.75 -63.10 -1.64
C ASN A 221 35.64 -63.00 -2.68
N PHE A 222 34.44 -63.44 -2.32
CA PHE A 222 33.27 -63.40 -3.19
C PHE A 222 32.86 -61.97 -3.56
N LEU A 223 32.91 -61.01 -2.62
CA LEU A 223 32.64 -59.60 -2.94
C LEU A 223 33.70 -59.01 -3.88
N MET A 224 34.97 -59.38 -3.73
CA MET A 224 36.02 -58.95 -4.66
C MET A 224 35.82 -59.53 -6.06
N GLU A 225 35.38 -60.77 -6.19
CA GLU A 225 35.04 -61.37 -7.49
C GLU A 225 33.80 -60.70 -8.11
N HIS A 226 32.76 -60.45 -7.32
CA HIS A 226 31.54 -59.77 -7.77
C HIS A 226 31.81 -58.35 -8.28
N GLU A 227 32.57 -57.54 -7.52
CA GLU A 227 32.98 -56.18 -7.92
C GLU A 227 33.73 -56.16 -9.25
N ASN A 228 34.56 -57.18 -9.48
CA ASN A 228 35.36 -57.27 -10.69
C ASN A 228 34.61 -57.87 -11.88
N SER A 229 33.44 -58.48 -11.64
CA SER A 229 32.61 -59.07 -12.69
C SER A 229 32.15 -58.03 -13.71
N SER A 230 32.15 -58.43 -14.99
CA SER A 230 31.69 -57.58 -16.10
C SER A 230 30.22 -57.19 -15.96
N LEU A 231 29.39 -58.12 -15.47
CA LEU A 231 27.97 -57.90 -15.24
C LEU A 231 27.72 -56.81 -14.18
N HIS A 232 28.39 -56.87 -13.03
CA HIS A 232 28.26 -55.84 -11.99
C HIS A 232 28.67 -54.46 -12.51
N LYS A 233 29.81 -54.35 -13.19
CA LYS A 233 30.31 -53.10 -13.78
C LYS A 233 29.32 -52.52 -14.80
N HIS A 234 28.77 -53.35 -15.69
CA HIS A 234 27.78 -52.91 -16.67
C HIS A 234 26.49 -52.39 -16.01
N LEU A 235 25.95 -53.11 -15.02
CA LEU A 235 24.73 -52.69 -14.31
C LEU A 235 24.97 -51.46 -13.43
N MET A 236 26.16 -51.30 -12.86
CA MET A 236 26.56 -50.09 -12.14
C MET A 236 26.62 -48.88 -13.07
N MET A 237 27.17 -49.03 -14.28
CA MET A 237 27.15 -47.96 -15.29
C MET A 237 25.72 -47.61 -15.72
N LYS A 238 24.83 -48.59 -15.86
CA LYS A 238 23.41 -48.40 -16.16
C LYS A 238 22.66 -47.69 -15.02
N TYR A 239 23.00 -47.98 -13.77
CA TYR A 239 22.50 -47.24 -12.61
C TYR A 239 22.95 -45.78 -12.64
N VAL A 240 24.26 -45.55 -12.80
CA VAL A 240 24.85 -44.20 -12.81
C VAL A 240 24.32 -43.35 -13.97
N SER A 241 24.02 -43.94 -15.13
CA SER A 241 23.43 -43.20 -16.25
C SER A 241 21.98 -42.80 -15.96
N ARG A 242 21.15 -43.67 -15.37
CA ARG A 242 19.75 -43.37 -15.01
C ARG A 242 19.59 -42.53 -13.74
N SER A 243 20.58 -42.57 -12.83
CA SER A 243 20.57 -41.77 -11.60
C SER A 243 20.89 -40.29 -11.86
N LYS A 244 21.61 -39.97 -12.95
CA LYS A 244 21.85 -38.60 -13.37
C LYS A 244 20.54 -38.00 -13.90
N THR A 245 20.11 -36.91 -13.27
CA THR A 245 18.83 -36.24 -13.55
C THR A 245 18.64 -36.01 -15.05
N ILE A 246 19.69 -35.62 -15.78
CA ILE A 246 19.72 -35.26 -17.21
C ILE A 246 19.25 -36.36 -18.17
N ALA A 247 19.31 -37.65 -17.80
CA ALA A 247 19.01 -38.77 -18.70
C ALA A 247 17.59 -39.35 -18.56
N ARG A 248 16.68 -38.70 -17.81
CA ARG A 248 15.29 -39.13 -17.65
C ARG A 248 14.39 -38.56 -18.74
N VAL A 249 13.46 -39.38 -19.25
CA VAL A 249 12.45 -38.98 -20.25
C VAL A 249 11.55 -37.85 -19.71
N ASP A 250 11.30 -37.82 -18.40
CA ASP A 250 10.49 -36.80 -17.72
C ASP A 250 11.10 -35.39 -17.74
N ASN A 251 12.39 -35.23 -18.07
CA ASN A 251 13.02 -33.91 -18.16
C ASN A 251 12.43 -33.04 -19.27
N GLY A 252 12.04 -33.65 -20.39
CA GLY A 252 11.42 -32.91 -21.49
C GLY A 252 10.13 -32.26 -21.03
N LEU A 253 9.30 -33.02 -20.31
CA LEU A 253 8.04 -32.53 -19.73
C LEU A 253 8.29 -31.49 -18.64
N ILE A 254 9.24 -31.71 -17.73
CA ILE A 254 9.58 -30.74 -16.67
C ILE A 254 10.14 -29.44 -17.27
N SER A 255 10.96 -29.53 -18.32
CA SER A 255 11.52 -28.37 -19.01
C SER A 255 10.46 -27.59 -19.78
N GLN A 256 9.55 -28.29 -20.48
CA GLN A 256 8.40 -27.67 -21.15
C GLN A 256 7.48 -26.98 -20.14
N TYR A 257 7.19 -27.68 -19.05
CA TYR A 257 6.39 -27.18 -17.96
C TYR A 257 6.98 -25.90 -17.33
N ASN A 258 8.27 -25.90 -17.01
CA ASN A 258 8.96 -24.73 -16.48
C ASN A 258 9.02 -23.57 -17.51
N ALA A 259 9.15 -23.88 -18.80
CA ALA A 259 9.13 -22.87 -19.85
C ALA A 259 7.74 -22.19 -19.95
N GLU A 260 6.66 -22.94 -19.84
CA GLU A 260 5.29 -22.38 -19.80
C GLU A 260 5.04 -21.52 -18.55
N ILE A 261 5.53 -21.96 -17.38
CA ILE A 261 5.47 -21.16 -16.15
C ILE A 261 6.18 -19.82 -16.36
N ASN A 262 7.41 -19.88 -16.88
CA ASN A 262 8.21 -18.69 -17.13
C ASN A 262 7.56 -17.77 -18.17
N TYR A 263 6.92 -18.33 -19.20
CA TYR A 263 6.14 -17.56 -20.16
C TYR A 263 5.02 -16.76 -19.48
N TRP A 264 4.18 -17.41 -18.68
CA TRP A 264 3.06 -16.73 -18.02
C TRP A 264 3.51 -15.76 -16.93
N LYS A 265 4.53 -16.09 -16.14
CA LYS A 265 5.13 -15.14 -15.19
C LYS A 265 5.58 -13.86 -15.88
N ASN A 266 6.22 -13.99 -17.04
CA ASN A 266 6.65 -12.85 -17.84
C ASN A 266 5.48 -11.98 -18.33
N VAL A 267 4.38 -12.58 -18.79
CA VAL A 267 3.16 -11.84 -19.17
C VAL A 267 2.57 -11.10 -17.96
N LEU A 268 2.38 -11.81 -16.84
CA LEU A 268 1.78 -11.24 -15.64
C LEU A 268 2.62 -10.12 -15.03
N LYS A 269 3.95 -10.21 -15.10
CA LYS A 269 4.86 -9.15 -14.64
C LYS A 269 4.60 -7.81 -15.34
N ARG A 270 4.38 -7.83 -16.65
CA ARG A 270 4.05 -6.64 -17.45
C ARG A 270 2.67 -6.10 -17.11
N ILE A 271 1.69 -6.98 -16.93
CA ILE A 271 0.34 -6.60 -16.47
C ILE A 271 0.41 -5.90 -15.11
N VAL A 272 1.07 -6.49 -14.12
CA VAL A 272 1.22 -5.92 -12.78
C VAL A 272 1.93 -4.57 -12.86
N ALA A 273 2.97 -4.43 -13.69
CA ALA A 273 3.65 -3.16 -13.90
C ALA A 273 2.71 -2.06 -14.43
N VAL A 274 1.88 -2.36 -15.42
CA VAL A 274 0.87 -1.41 -15.94
C VAL A 274 -0.16 -1.05 -14.88
N VAL A 275 -0.69 -2.03 -14.15
CA VAL A 275 -1.68 -1.77 -13.09
C VAL A 275 -1.10 -0.90 -11.99
N LYS A 276 0.12 -1.19 -11.55
CA LYS A 276 0.88 -0.43 -10.55
C LYS A 276 1.11 1.02 -11.00
N PHE A 277 1.48 1.21 -12.27
CA PHE A 277 1.67 2.52 -12.88
C PHE A 277 0.38 3.36 -12.91
N LEU A 278 -0.72 2.79 -13.39
CA LEU A 278 -1.99 3.51 -13.49
C LEU A 278 -2.59 3.82 -12.11
N ALA A 279 -2.55 2.85 -11.20
CA ALA A 279 -3.10 2.99 -9.85
C ALA A 279 -2.34 4.02 -9.01
N SER A 280 -1.01 3.99 -9.02
CA SER A 280 -0.18 4.97 -8.27
C SER A 280 -0.45 6.43 -8.68
N ARG A 281 -0.94 6.65 -9.90
CA ARG A 281 -1.25 7.98 -10.46
C ARG A 281 -2.74 8.33 -10.46
N GLY A 282 -3.60 7.43 -10.01
CA GLY A 282 -5.06 7.64 -10.01
C GLY A 282 -5.69 7.70 -11.42
N LEU A 283 -5.01 7.17 -12.43
CA LEU A 283 -5.46 7.21 -13.82
C LEU A 283 -6.64 6.26 -14.06
N GLY A 284 -7.49 6.60 -15.04
CA GLY A 284 -8.55 5.71 -15.50
C GLY A 284 -7.96 4.45 -16.13
N PHE A 285 -8.63 3.31 -16.00
CA PHE A 285 -8.17 2.04 -16.58
C PHE A 285 -8.91 1.65 -17.85
N ARG A 286 -10.24 1.87 -17.86
CA ARG A 286 -11.15 1.39 -18.90
C ARG A 286 -11.48 2.49 -19.89
N GLY A 287 -11.73 2.09 -21.13
CA GLY A 287 -12.34 2.91 -22.17
C GLY A 287 -13.73 2.41 -22.53
N ASP A 288 -14.20 2.75 -23.73
CA ASP A 288 -15.52 2.39 -24.23
C ASP A 288 -15.58 0.95 -24.75
N ASP A 289 -14.44 0.39 -25.15
CA ASP A 289 -14.29 -1.01 -25.55
C ASP A 289 -13.10 -1.69 -24.85
N GLU A 290 -12.99 -3.01 -25.01
CA GLU A 290 -11.89 -3.83 -24.46
C GLU A 290 -11.10 -4.51 -25.60
N LEU A 291 -10.93 -3.82 -26.75
CA LEU A 291 -10.29 -4.38 -27.95
C LEU A 291 -8.88 -3.80 -28.15
N LEU A 292 -7.88 -4.66 -28.32
CA LEU A 292 -6.52 -4.23 -28.67
C LEU A 292 -6.49 -3.71 -30.12
N GLY A 293 -5.88 -2.55 -30.35
CA GLY A 293 -5.84 -1.79 -31.60
C GLY A 293 -6.90 -0.69 -31.70
N SER A 294 -7.84 -0.60 -30.75
CA SER A 294 -8.86 0.46 -30.72
C SER A 294 -8.34 1.71 -30.01
N GLN A 295 -8.63 2.89 -30.55
CA GLN A 295 -8.33 4.17 -29.88
C GLN A 295 -9.11 4.37 -28.59
N ASN A 296 -10.20 3.62 -28.38
CA ASN A 296 -11.12 3.76 -27.24
C ASN A 296 -11.00 2.59 -26.23
N ASN A 297 -9.94 1.79 -26.29
CA ASN A 297 -9.73 0.62 -25.42
C ASN A 297 -9.33 0.96 -23.96
N GLY A 298 -9.07 2.25 -23.70
CA GLY A 298 -8.70 2.79 -22.40
C GLY A 298 -7.22 2.59 -22.03
N ASN A 299 -6.79 3.30 -20.99
CA ASN A 299 -5.36 3.40 -20.67
C ASN A 299 -4.71 2.05 -20.30
N TYR A 300 -5.46 1.08 -19.76
CA TYR A 300 -4.87 -0.21 -19.39
C TYR A 300 -4.40 -1.00 -20.62
N LEU A 301 -5.25 -1.14 -21.64
CA LEU A 301 -4.89 -1.81 -22.88
C LEU A 301 -3.94 -0.94 -23.72
N GLY A 302 -4.19 0.37 -23.79
CA GLY A 302 -3.29 1.30 -24.47
C GLY A 302 -1.86 1.32 -23.90
N CYS A 303 -1.67 1.18 -22.58
CA CYS A 303 -0.34 1.05 -21.99
C CYS A 303 0.33 -0.28 -22.36
N LEU A 304 -0.43 -1.38 -22.48
CA LEU A 304 0.11 -2.67 -22.91
C LEU A 304 0.55 -2.63 -24.39
N GLU A 305 -0.21 -1.94 -25.23
CA GLU A 305 0.15 -1.66 -26.63
C GLU A 305 1.44 -0.85 -26.72
N LEU A 306 1.53 0.24 -25.94
CA LEU A 306 2.73 1.06 -25.89
C LEU A 306 3.97 0.26 -25.44
N ILE A 307 3.84 -0.59 -24.42
CA ILE A 307 4.96 -1.45 -23.98
C ILE A 307 5.33 -2.44 -25.07
N SER A 308 4.35 -2.97 -25.82
CA SER A 308 4.60 -3.95 -26.88
C SER A 308 5.45 -3.39 -28.04
N GLU A 309 5.44 -2.09 -28.28
CA GLU A 309 6.34 -1.44 -29.26
C GLU A 309 7.83 -1.64 -28.91
N PHE A 310 8.15 -1.76 -27.62
CA PHE A 310 9.51 -1.91 -27.12
C PHE A 310 9.81 -3.32 -26.59
N ASP A 311 8.80 -4.17 -26.49
CA ASP A 311 8.88 -5.49 -25.88
C ASP A 311 8.38 -6.57 -26.85
N PRO A 312 9.29 -7.17 -27.66
CA PRO A 312 8.94 -8.15 -28.68
C PRO A 312 8.15 -9.35 -28.13
N PHE A 313 8.41 -9.73 -26.87
CA PHE A 313 7.69 -10.81 -26.22
C PHE A 313 6.21 -10.45 -26.00
N LEU A 314 5.94 -9.23 -25.54
CA LEU A 314 4.57 -8.78 -25.32
C LEU A 314 3.85 -8.55 -26.67
N ALA A 315 4.56 -8.06 -27.68
CA ALA A 315 4.02 -7.90 -29.03
C ALA A 315 3.54 -9.24 -29.60
N ASP A 316 4.38 -10.28 -29.54
CA ASP A 316 4.02 -11.63 -29.98
C ASP A 316 2.84 -12.19 -29.17
N HIS A 317 2.83 -11.98 -27.84
CA HIS A 317 1.69 -12.39 -27.01
C HIS A 317 0.38 -11.69 -27.42
N ILE A 318 0.41 -10.39 -27.64
CA ILE A 318 -0.78 -9.61 -28.04
C ILE A 318 -1.26 -10.02 -29.44
N GLN A 319 -0.35 -10.21 -30.40
CA GLN A 319 -0.69 -10.67 -31.74
C GLN A 319 -1.37 -12.05 -31.70
N ASN A 320 -0.82 -12.96 -30.90
CA ASN A 320 -1.30 -14.34 -30.85
C ASN A 320 -2.58 -14.49 -30.00
N TYR A 321 -2.76 -13.71 -28.94
CA TYR A 321 -3.79 -13.93 -27.91
C TYR A 321 -4.68 -12.72 -27.57
N GLY A 322 -4.38 -11.53 -28.07
CA GLY A 322 -4.99 -10.27 -27.62
C GLY A 322 -6.50 -10.15 -27.87
N ASN A 323 -6.98 -10.56 -29.04
CA ASN A 323 -8.37 -10.35 -29.47
C ASN A 323 -9.14 -11.66 -29.77
N ARG A 324 -8.82 -12.77 -29.09
CA ARG A 324 -9.42 -14.11 -29.36
C ARG A 324 -10.91 -14.25 -29.01
N GLY A 325 -11.56 -13.22 -28.47
CA GLY A 325 -12.98 -13.25 -28.12
C GLY A 325 -13.33 -14.16 -26.92
N LYS A 326 -14.63 -14.42 -26.73
CA LYS A 326 -15.17 -15.17 -25.58
C LYS A 326 -14.83 -16.66 -25.68
N GLY A 327 -14.35 -17.25 -24.57
CA GLY A 327 -14.03 -18.68 -24.49
C GLY A 327 -12.53 -19.00 -24.45
N SER A 328 -11.67 -17.99 -24.63
CA SER A 328 -10.22 -18.09 -24.43
C SER A 328 -9.79 -17.50 -23.08
N THR A 329 -8.78 -18.08 -22.43
CA THR A 329 -8.21 -17.56 -21.18
C THR A 329 -7.29 -16.37 -21.47
N SER A 330 -7.83 -15.15 -21.44
CA SER A 330 -7.03 -13.92 -21.54
C SER A 330 -6.77 -13.32 -20.15
N TYR A 331 -5.48 -13.25 -19.78
CA TYR A 331 -5.03 -12.54 -18.58
C TYR A 331 -5.03 -11.01 -18.77
N LEU A 332 -5.27 -10.52 -19.99
CA LEU A 332 -5.39 -9.10 -20.31
C LEU A 332 -6.81 -8.56 -20.04
N SER A 333 -7.76 -9.39 -19.59
CA SER A 333 -9.13 -8.95 -19.35
C SER A 333 -9.28 -8.01 -18.15
N ALA A 334 -10.29 -7.14 -18.18
CA ALA A 334 -10.60 -6.23 -17.08
C ALA A 334 -10.89 -6.95 -15.75
N ASN A 335 -11.37 -8.19 -15.79
CA ASN A 335 -11.62 -8.99 -14.59
C ASN A 335 -10.32 -9.36 -13.88
N ILE A 336 -9.30 -9.79 -14.62
CA ILE A 336 -7.97 -10.11 -14.06
C ILE A 336 -7.30 -8.84 -13.54
N CYS A 337 -7.41 -7.73 -14.26
CA CYS A 337 -6.96 -6.42 -13.78
C CYS A 337 -7.59 -6.06 -12.42
N ASN A 338 -8.90 -6.28 -12.23
CA ASN A 338 -9.56 -6.03 -10.94
C ASN A 338 -9.05 -6.94 -9.82
N GLU A 339 -8.74 -8.21 -10.12
CA GLU A 339 -8.17 -9.13 -9.15
C GLU A 339 -6.79 -8.67 -8.69
N PHE A 340 -5.92 -8.23 -9.61
CA PHE A 340 -4.63 -7.63 -9.27
C PHE A 340 -4.76 -6.36 -8.42
N ILE A 341 -5.71 -5.49 -8.75
CA ILE A 341 -6.01 -4.29 -7.93
C ILE A 341 -6.42 -4.70 -6.51
N ASN A 342 -7.22 -5.76 -6.35
CA ASN A 342 -7.63 -6.24 -5.03
C ASN A 342 -6.45 -6.83 -4.23
N ILE A 343 -5.61 -7.65 -4.87
CA ILE A 343 -4.42 -8.24 -4.24
C ILE A 343 -3.47 -7.14 -3.78
N MET A 344 -3.13 -6.18 -4.65
CA MET A 344 -2.22 -5.09 -4.32
C MET A 344 -2.80 -4.17 -3.25
N GLY A 345 -4.07 -3.76 -3.36
CA GLY A 345 -4.73 -2.92 -2.36
C GLY A 345 -4.73 -3.58 -0.98
N LYS A 346 -5.05 -4.88 -0.90
CA LYS A 346 -5.01 -5.65 0.34
C LYS A 346 -3.59 -5.81 0.90
N LYS A 347 -2.58 -6.05 0.04
CA LYS A 347 -1.18 -6.12 0.48
C LYS A 347 -0.73 -4.80 1.11
N VAL A 348 -0.96 -3.65 0.44
CA VAL A 348 -0.62 -2.32 0.98
C VAL A 348 -1.31 -2.09 2.33
N LEU A 349 -2.61 -2.37 2.42
CA LEU A 349 -3.36 -2.23 3.67
C LEU A 349 -2.79 -3.11 4.78
N THR A 350 -2.47 -4.37 4.47
CA THR A 350 -1.91 -5.32 5.44
C THR A 350 -0.54 -4.88 5.93
N THR A 351 0.31 -4.34 5.04
CA THR A 351 1.59 -3.74 5.41
C THR A 351 1.39 -2.60 6.41
N ILE A 352 0.51 -1.65 6.12
CA ILE A 352 0.23 -0.52 7.04
C ILE A 352 -0.29 -1.02 8.39
N ILE A 353 -1.20 -1.99 8.39
CA ILE A 353 -1.73 -2.57 9.64
C ILE A 353 -0.60 -3.23 10.46
N SER A 354 0.33 -3.92 9.80
CA SER A 354 1.48 -4.52 10.47
C SER A 354 2.40 -3.46 11.09
N GLU A 355 2.61 -2.34 10.40
CA GLU A 355 3.39 -1.20 10.90
C GLU A 355 2.72 -0.55 12.12
N ILE A 356 1.40 -0.33 12.07
CA ILE A 356 0.64 0.21 13.20
C ILE A 356 0.74 -0.72 14.43
N LYS A 357 0.61 -2.03 14.21
CA LYS A 357 0.74 -3.03 15.30
C LYS A 357 2.15 -3.04 15.89
N ALA A 358 3.18 -2.93 15.06
CA ALA A 358 4.57 -2.84 15.52
C ALA A 358 4.84 -1.55 16.30
N ALA A 359 4.27 -0.42 15.88
CA ALA A 359 4.40 0.85 16.59
C ALA A 359 3.71 0.87 17.96
N LYS A 360 2.74 -0.04 18.16
CA LYS A 360 1.83 -0.14 19.33
C LYS A 360 0.92 1.08 19.44
N TYR A 361 1.46 2.27 19.69
CA TYR A 361 0.72 3.50 19.93
C TYR A 361 0.42 4.24 18.63
N TYR A 362 -0.81 4.75 18.53
CA TYR A 362 -1.27 5.50 17.36
C TYR A 362 -2.31 6.55 17.71
N SER A 363 -2.55 7.48 16.80
CA SER A 363 -3.66 8.43 16.83
C SER A 363 -4.50 8.36 15.58
N ILE A 364 -5.78 8.75 15.66
CA ILE A 364 -6.71 8.68 14.53
C ILE A 364 -7.18 10.06 14.05
N SER A 365 -7.34 10.20 12.73
CA SER A 365 -8.11 11.26 12.07
C SER A 365 -9.28 10.65 11.34
N VAL A 366 -10.43 11.29 11.47
CA VAL A 366 -11.53 11.09 10.53
C VAL A 366 -12.11 12.42 10.11
N ASP A 367 -12.49 12.48 8.84
CA ASP A 367 -13.15 13.63 8.22
C ASP A 367 -14.09 13.09 7.13
N SER A 368 -15.14 13.83 6.78
CA SER A 368 -16.14 13.36 5.81
C SER A 368 -16.31 14.35 4.65
N THR A 369 -16.46 13.81 3.44
CA THR A 369 -16.84 14.61 2.27
C THR A 369 -17.83 13.86 1.38
N PRO A 370 -18.83 14.53 0.78
CA PRO A 370 -19.67 13.92 -0.22
C PRO A 370 -18.85 13.67 -1.49
N ASP A 371 -18.97 12.45 -2.03
CA ASP A 371 -18.41 12.11 -3.33
C ASP A 371 -19.32 12.53 -4.50
N LEU A 372 -18.86 12.36 -5.75
CA LEU A 372 -19.63 12.72 -6.95
C LEU A 372 -20.93 11.91 -7.13
N SER A 373 -21.10 10.81 -6.39
CA SER A 373 -22.32 10.02 -6.37
C SER A 373 -23.25 10.39 -5.22
N HIS A 374 -22.96 11.49 -4.50
CA HIS A 374 -23.68 11.93 -3.30
C HIS A 374 -23.65 10.92 -2.16
N VAL A 375 -22.59 10.10 -2.07
CA VAL A 375 -22.32 9.26 -0.92
C VAL A 375 -21.26 9.94 -0.06
N ASP A 376 -21.53 10.12 1.23
CA ASP A 376 -20.54 10.66 2.15
C ASP A 376 -19.45 9.63 2.45
N GLN A 377 -18.22 10.02 2.19
CA GLN A 377 -17.03 9.19 2.40
C GLN A 377 -16.27 9.72 3.59
N LEU A 378 -16.23 8.93 4.66
CA LEU A 378 -15.41 9.17 5.84
C LEU A 378 -13.99 8.68 5.58
N THR A 379 -13.02 9.60 5.50
CA THR A 379 -11.59 9.25 5.39
C THR A 379 -11.07 8.79 6.74
N PHE A 380 -10.31 7.69 6.75
CA PHE A 380 -9.68 7.16 7.96
C PHE A 380 -8.17 7.22 7.85
N ILE A 381 -7.53 8.03 8.70
CA ILE A 381 -6.08 8.20 8.74
C ILE A 381 -5.57 7.87 10.13
N VAL A 382 -4.38 7.27 10.16
CA VAL A 382 -3.68 6.92 11.39
C VAL A 382 -2.32 7.58 11.40
N ARG A 383 -1.94 8.14 12.56
CA ARG A 383 -0.60 8.64 12.82
C ARG A 383 0.11 7.77 13.84
N PHE A 384 1.34 7.36 13.54
CA PHE A 384 2.17 6.54 14.42
C PHE A 384 3.65 6.79 14.18
N VAL A 385 4.52 6.25 15.02
CA VAL A 385 5.97 6.42 14.90
C VAL A 385 6.58 5.21 14.21
N LYS A 386 7.31 5.44 13.13
CA LYS A 386 8.09 4.43 12.40
C LYS A 386 9.52 4.95 12.21
N ASP A 387 10.52 4.12 12.51
CA ASP A 387 11.94 4.45 12.35
C ASP A 387 12.33 5.80 13.01
N GLY A 388 11.76 6.07 14.20
CA GLY A 388 12.02 7.27 14.99
C GLY A 388 11.31 8.55 14.51
N LYS A 389 10.48 8.48 13.46
CA LYS A 389 9.75 9.63 12.89
C LYS A 389 8.25 9.42 12.92
N PRO A 390 7.45 10.49 13.13
CA PRO A 390 6.01 10.42 12.97
C PRO A 390 5.65 10.28 11.49
N ILE A 391 4.78 9.34 11.18
CA ILE A 391 4.20 9.14 9.85
C ILE A 391 2.68 9.08 9.94
N GLU A 392 2.01 9.54 8.87
CA GLU A 392 0.56 9.51 8.72
C GLU A 392 0.22 8.59 7.54
N ARG A 393 -0.70 7.65 7.73
CA ARG A 393 -1.13 6.69 6.72
C ARG A 393 -2.63 6.69 6.56
N PHE A 394 -3.08 6.71 5.31
CA PHE A 394 -4.47 6.51 4.92
C PHE A 394 -4.81 5.02 4.92
N LEU A 395 -5.95 4.65 5.52
CA LEU A 395 -6.43 3.28 5.53
C LEU A 395 -7.54 3.06 4.50
N GLN A 396 -8.63 3.81 4.59
CA GLN A 396 -9.81 3.59 3.77
C GLN A 396 -10.77 4.79 3.76
N PHE A 397 -11.56 4.89 2.68
CA PHE A 397 -12.80 5.66 2.66
C PHE A 397 -13.98 4.76 3.07
N LEU A 398 -14.62 5.11 4.17
CA LEU A 398 -15.77 4.41 4.72
C LEU A 398 -17.04 5.15 4.29
N PRO A 399 -17.96 4.51 3.54
CA PRO A 399 -19.22 5.15 3.21
C PRO A 399 -20.07 5.28 4.48
N ILE A 400 -20.61 6.47 4.72
CA ILE A 400 -21.49 6.75 5.86
C ILE A 400 -22.86 7.23 5.37
N GLU A 401 -23.92 6.84 6.07
CA GLU A 401 -25.31 7.23 5.75
C GLU A 401 -25.83 8.32 6.69
N GLU A 402 -25.23 8.46 7.87
CA GLU A 402 -25.64 9.44 8.89
C GLU A 402 -24.43 10.20 9.46
N HIS A 403 -24.66 11.47 9.82
CA HIS A 403 -23.65 12.33 10.48
C HIS A 403 -23.76 12.37 12.01
N LYS A 404 -24.60 11.51 12.61
CA LYS A 404 -24.72 11.48 14.08
C LYS A 404 -23.43 10.94 14.67
N ALA A 405 -22.96 11.59 15.74
CA ALA A 405 -21.73 11.22 16.43
C ALA A 405 -21.68 9.74 16.86
N GLN A 406 -22.82 9.16 17.28
CA GLN A 406 -22.95 7.73 17.62
C GLN A 406 -22.61 6.84 16.42
N TYR A 407 -23.28 7.08 15.29
CA TYR A 407 -23.10 6.28 14.07
C TYR A 407 -21.66 6.34 13.56
N ILE A 408 -21.04 7.53 13.58
CA ILE A 408 -19.63 7.69 13.19
C ILE A 408 -18.71 6.92 14.15
N ALA A 409 -18.97 6.98 15.46
CA ALA A 409 -18.19 6.25 16.45
C ALA A 409 -18.28 4.73 16.25
N ASP A 410 -19.49 4.20 16.06
CA ASP A 410 -19.71 2.78 15.81
C ASP A 410 -19.02 2.33 14.52
N THR A 411 -19.09 3.14 13.46
CA THR A 411 -18.40 2.88 12.19
C THR A 411 -16.87 2.81 12.38
N VAL A 412 -16.29 3.75 13.13
CA VAL A 412 -14.86 3.81 13.44
C VAL A 412 -14.42 2.60 14.28
N LEU A 413 -15.19 2.26 15.32
CA LEU A 413 -14.86 1.15 16.22
C LEU A 413 -14.96 -0.21 15.51
N ASN A 414 -16.05 -0.43 14.76
CA ASN A 414 -16.23 -1.64 13.95
C ASN A 414 -15.12 -1.78 12.90
N PHE A 415 -14.69 -0.68 12.29
CA PHE A 415 -13.58 -0.70 11.33
C PHE A 415 -12.25 -1.12 11.99
N LEU A 416 -11.92 -0.54 13.15
CA LEU A 416 -10.72 -0.92 13.90
C LEU A 416 -10.76 -2.38 14.35
N GLU A 417 -11.92 -2.86 14.80
CA GLU A 417 -12.12 -4.25 15.21
C GLU A 417 -11.95 -5.23 14.03
N ASN A 418 -12.53 -4.92 12.87
CA ASN A 418 -12.37 -5.71 11.64
C ASN A 418 -10.91 -5.84 11.20
N LEU A 419 -10.11 -4.77 11.37
CA LEU A 419 -8.67 -4.79 11.07
C LEU A 419 -7.82 -5.38 12.23
N LYS A 420 -8.46 -5.74 13.34
CA LYS A 420 -7.84 -6.20 14.58
C LYS A 420 -6.80 -5.20 15.11
N ILE A 421 -7.12 -3.91 15.04
CA ILE A 421 -6.30 -2.83 15.61
C ILE A 421 -6.89 -2.48 16.99
N PRO A 422 -6.15 -2.66 18.09
CA PRO A 422 -6.69 -2.47 19.43
C PRO A 422 -6.89 -0.99 19.77
N ILE A 423 -8.15 -0.58 19.94
CA ILE A 423 -8.52 0.78 20.38
C ILE A 423 -7.83 1.19 21.71
N LYS A 424 -7.51 0.22 22.56
CA LYS A 424 -6.77 0.43 23.82
C LYS A 424 -5.38 1.03 23.63
N ASN A 425 -4.78 0.91 22.44
CA ASN A 425 -3.48 1.52 22.14
C ASN A 425 -3.60 2.92 21.50
N CYS A 426 -4.82 3.41 21.26
CA CYS A 426 -5.05 4.76 20.78
C CYS A 426 -4.63 5.77 21.85
N ARG A 427 -3.79 6.75 21.51
CA ARG A 427 -3.29 7.79 22.42
C ARG A 427 -3.68 9.20 21.99
N GLY A 428 -4.20 9.36 20.78
CA GLY A 428 -4.71 10.64 20.30
C GLY A 428 -5.83 10.50 19.28
N GLN A 429 -6.63 11.54 19.18
CA GLN A 429 -7.70 11.68 18.20
C GLN A 429 -7.78 13.15 17.77
N SER A 430 -7.91 13.41 16.47
CA SER A 430 -8.03 14.78 15.98
C SER A 430 -9.02 14.87 14.82
N TYR A 431 -9.97 15.79 14.95
CA TYR A 431 -11.12 16.00 14.06
C TYR A 431 -11.28 17.49 13.72
N ASP A 432 -12.21 17.81 12.82
CA ASP A 432 -12.68 19.17 12.67
C ASP A 432 -13.40 19.65 13.95
N ASN A 433 -13.68 20.96 14.02
CA ASN A 433 -14.34 21.53 15.21
C ASN A 433 -15.87 21.47 15.11
N ALA A 434 -16.43 20.61 14.24
CA ALA A 434 -17.87 20.43 14.14
C ALA A 434 -18.43 19.80 15.42
N ALA A 435 -19.64 20.21 15.83
CA ALA A 435 -20.23 19.75 17.09
C ALA A 435 -20.37 18.21 17.18
N ASN A 436 -20.65 17.54 16.06
CA ASN A 436 -20.78 16.08 16.00
C ASN A 436 -19.42 15.38 16.21
N MET A 437 -18.31 16.04 15.92
CA MET A 437 -16.96 15.48 16.03
C MET A 437 -16.31 15.91 17.34
N ALA A 438 -16.21 17.23 17.56
CA ALA A 438 -15.57 17.87 18.69
C ALA A 438 -16.50 18.13 19.89
N GLY A 439 -17.74 17.62 19.90
CA GLY A 439 -18.65 17.78 21.03
C GLY A 439 -18.13 17.12 22.32
N LYS A 440 -17.98 17.88 23.40
CA LYS A 440 -17.41 17.44 24.68
C LYS A 440 -18.20 16.32 25.37
N TYR A 441 -19.52 16.28 25.19
CA TYR A 441 -20.42 15.36 25.89
C TYR A 441 -20.98 14.25 25.01
N SER A 442 -21.28 14.56 23.75
CA SER A 442 -21.97 13.64 22.84
C SER A 442 -21.31 13.50 21.46
N GLY A 443 -20.22 14.23 21.22
CA GLY A 443 -19.47 14.17 19.97
C GLY A 443 -18.62 12.91 19.87
N LEU A 444 -18.07 12.66 18.68
CA LEU A 444 -17.15 11.54 18.43
C LEU A 444 -16.02 11.50 19.46
N GLN A 445 -15.47 12.68 19.82
CA GLN A 445 -14.37 12.76 20.77
C GLN A 445 -14.69 12.15 22.15
N ALA A 446 -15.91 12.38 22.64
CA ALA A 446 -16.35 11.88 23.94
C ALA A 446 -16.50 10.36 23.90
N ARG A 447 -17.07 9.84 22.82
CA ARG A 447 -17.35 8.41 22.62
C ARG A 447 -16.09 7.57 22.44
N ILE A 448 -15.10 8.07 21.70
CA ILE A 448 -13.79 7.40 21.61
C ILE A 448 -13.09 7.43 22.97
N LYS A 449 -13.22 8.53 23.73
CA LYS A 449 -12.63 8.66 25.07
C LYS A 449 -13.29 7.74 26.10
N GLU A 450 -14.58 7.44 25.96
CA GLU A 450 -15.27 6.41 26.76
C GLU A 450 -14.67 5.02 26.54
N GLN A 451 -14.28 4.69 25.30
CA GLN A 451 -13.62 3.41 24.97
C GLN A 451 -12.13 3.38 25.35
N CYS A 452 -11.44 4.52 25.26
CA CYS A 452 -10.04 4.67 25.64
C CYS A 452 -9.78 6.05 26.28
N LYS A 453 -9.68 6.08 27.62
CA LYS A 453 -9.45 7.30 28.39
C LYS A 453 -8.17 8.07 28.00
N PHE A 454 -7.17 7.35 27.47
CA PHE A 454 -5.88 7.91 27.06
C PHE A 454 -5.89 8.51 25.64
N ALA A 455 -6.96 8.35 24.87
CA ALA A 455 -7.08 8.94 23.53
C ALA A 455 -7.38 10.45 23.63
N ILE A 456 -6.34 11.27 23.77
CA ILE A 456 -6.47 12.73 23.94
C ILE A 456 -7.03 13.35 22.66
N PHE A 457 -8.06 14.19 22.82
CA PHE A 457 -8.59 15.00 21.72
C PHE A 457 -7.73 16.23 21.47
N VAL A 458 -7.25 16.34 20.25
CA VAL A 458 -6.52 17.49 19.72
C VAL A 458 -7.37 18.10 18.60
N PRO A 459 -7.87 19.34 18.74
CA PRO A 459 -8.51 20.02 17.61
C PRO A 459 -7.55 20.14 16.43
N CYS A 460 -8.04 20.05 15.20
CA CYS A 460 -7.18 20.31 14.03
C CYS A 460 -6.64 21.75 14.06
N ALA A 461 -5.32 21.91 14.13
CA ALA A 461 -4.65 23.21 14.24
C ALA A 461 -4.90 24.12 13.03
N ALA A 462 -4.83 23.57 11.81
CA ALA A 462 -5.07 24.31 10.59
C ALA A 462 -6.53 24.81 10.50
N HIS A 463 -7.50 23.96 10.87
CA HIS A 463 -8.90 24.34 10.92
C HIS A 463 -9.17 25.35 12.05
N SER A 464 -8.58 25.14 13.22
CA SER A 464 -8.65 26.07 14.35
C SER A 464 -8.17 27.46 13.97
N LEU A 465 -7.05 27.57 13.25
CA LEU A 465 -6.54 28.84 12.75
C LEU A 465 -7.46 29.49 11.71
N ASN A 466 -8.05 28.69 10.80
CA ASN A 466 -9.04 29.21 9.84
C ASN A 466 -10.27 29.82 10.55
N LEU A 467 -10.74 29.20 11.65
CA LEU A 467 -11.86 29.72 12.42
C LEU A 467 -11.56 31.06 13.11
N VAL A 468 -10.31 31.29 13.55
CA VAL A 468 -9.89 32.60 14.11
C VAL A 468 -10.17 33.70 13.09
N GLY A 469 -9.76 33.48 11.84
CA GLY A 469 -9.96 34.44 10.76
C GLY A 469 -11.42 34.70 10.43
N VAL A 470 -12.28 33.67 10.48
CA VAL A 470 -13.73 33.81 10.27
C VAL A 470 -14.36 34.69 11.35
N GLN A 471 -14.03 34.45 12.62
CA GLN A 471 -14.57 35.23 13.74
C GLN A 471 -14.07 36.69 13.70
N ALA A 472 -12.81 36.91 13.35
CA ALA A 472 -12.24 38.26 13.21
C ALA A 472 -12.88 39.08 12.08
N VAL A 473 -13.28 38.45 10.98
CA VAL A 473 -14.03 39.17 9.94
C VAL A 473 -15.47 39.44 10.38
N GLY A 474 -16.09 38.51 11.12
CA GLY A 474 -17.47 38.64 11.59
C GLY A 474 -17.68 39.65 12.72
N CYS A 475 -16.62 40.09 13.40
CA CYS A 475 -16.74 41.00 14.54
C CYS A 475 -17.13 42.44 14.17
N VAL A 476 -16.81 42.89 12.94
CA VAL A 476 -17.05 44.27 12.50
C VAL A 476 -17.70 44.29 11.11
N THR A 477 -18.73 45.13 10.95
CA THR A 477 -19.48 45.27 9.69
C THR A 477 -18.63 45.73 8.52
N GLU A 478 -17.65 46.61 8.78
CA GLU A 478 -16.70 47.17 7.83
C GLU A 478 -15.78 46.08 7.28
N ALA A 479 -15.33 45.13 8.12
CA ALA A 479 -14.54 43.99 7.68
C ALA A 479 -15.35 43.06 6.78
N VAL A 480 -16.60 42.73 7.16
CA VAL A 480 -17.51 41.92 6.32
C VAL A 480 -17.75 42.61 4.98
N ALA A 481 -18.05 43.91 4.99
CA ALA A 481 -18.28 44.70 3.79
C ALA A 481 -17.05 44.74 2.87
N TYR A 482 -15.84 44.81 3.45
CA TYR A 482 -14.58 44.74 2.72
C TYR A 482 -14.39 43.41 1.99
N PHE A 483 -14.57 42.27 2.66
CA PHE A 483 -14.44 40.97 1.99
C PHE A 483 -15.53 40.75 0.93
N GLN A 484 -16.76 41.21 1.17
CA GLN A 484 -17.82 41.21 0.14
C GLN A 484 -17.43 42.09 -1.06
N PHE A 485 -16.76 43.22 -0.83
CA PHE A 485 -16.23 44.06 -1.90
C PHE A 485 -15.17 43.32 -2.72
N VAL A 486 -14.21 42.63 -2.09
CA VAL A 486 -13.19 41.84 -2.80
C VAL A 486 -13.84 40.72 -3.64
N GLN A 487 -14.87 40.04 -3.13
CA GLN A 487 -15.62 39.05 -3.93
C GLN A 487 -16.34 39.69 -5.12
N LYS A 488 -16.99 40.84 -4.91
CA LYS A 488 -17.69 41.58 -5.98
C LYS A 488 -16.72 42.02 -7.08
N LEU A 489 -15.53 42.47 -6.71
CA LEU A 489 -14.47 42.83 -7.64
C LEU A 489 -14.07 41.64 -8.52
N PHE A 490 -13.86 40.46 -7.93
CA PHE A 490 -13.57 39.24 -8.68
C PHE A 490 -14.73 38.86 -9.61
N ASN A 491 -15.95 38.78 -9.08
CA ASN A 491 -17.15 38.41 -9.86
C ASN A 491 -17.40 39.36 -11.03
N PHE A 492 -17.12 40.65 -10.86
CA PHE A 492 -17.21 41.64 -11.92
C PHE A 492 -16.25 41.29 -13.06
N PHE A 493 -14.97 41.07 -12.80
CA PHE A 493 -14.04 40.74 -13.88
C PHE A 493 -14.25 39.33 -14.45
N SER A 494 -14.53 38.33 -13.62
CA SER A 494 -14.69 36.93 -14.05
C SER A 494 -15.99 36.70 -14.83
N GLY A 495 -17.00 37.55 -14.64
CA GLY A 495 -18.29 37.45 -15.32
C GLY A 495 -18.27 37.84 -16.80
N SER A 496 -17.12 38.23 -17.39
CA SER A 496 -17.01 38.43 -18.84
C SER A 496 -15.57 38.21 -19.32
N THR A 497 -15.41 37.46 -20.41
CA THR A 497 -14.12 37.24 -21.06
C THR A 497 -13.49 38.56 -21.55
N ASN A 498 -14.29 39.52 -22.00
CA ASN A 498 -13.80 40.83 -22.42
C ASN A 498 -13.27 41.66 -21.23
N ARG A 499 -14.03 41.72 -20.12
CA ARG A 499 -13.58 42.38 -18.88
C ARG A 499 -12.30 41.75 -18.34
N TRP A 500 -12.20 40.42 -18.39
CA TRP A 500 -11.01 39.69 -17.98
C TRP A 500 -9.80 39.99 -18.88
N LYS A 501 -10.00 40.17 -20.19
CA LYS A 501 -8.95 40.58 -21.12
C LYS A 501 -8.42 41.97 -20.79
N ILE A 502 -9.30 42.96 -20.60
CA ILE A 502 -8.93 44.32 -20.20
C ILE A 502 -8.12 44.30 -18.90
N LEU A 503 -8.57 43.53 -17.90
CA LEU A 503 -7.84 43.35 -16.66
C LEU A 503 -6.43 42.78 -16.90
N LYS A 504 -6.28 41.74 -17.73
CA LYS A 504 -4.98 41.13 -18.04
C LYS A 504 -4.03 42.10 -18.76
N GLU A 505 -4.56 42.89 -19.68
CA GLU A 505 -3.79 43.92 -20.39
C GLU A 505 -3.27 44.98 -19.41
N CYS A 506 -4.13 45.48 -18.51
CA CYS A 506 -3.73 46.41 -17.46
C CYS A 506 -2.74 45.80 -16.46
N LEU A 507 -2.83 44.50 -16.17
CA LEU A 507 -1.95 43.83 -15.21
C LEU A 507 -0.54 43.55 -15.74
N GLY A 508 -0.32 43.51 -17.06
CA GLY A 508 1.01 43.36 -17.67
C GLY A 508 1.82 42.15 -17.18
N GLY A 509 1.18 41.05 -16.80
CA GLY A 509 1.83 39.85 -16.26
C GLY A 509 1.94 39.75 -14.73
N LYS A 510 1.42 40.72 -13.98
CA LYS A 510 1.30 40.65 -12.51
C LYS A 510 0.23 39.64 -12.04
N LYS A 511 0.25 39.30 -10.75
CA LYS A 511 -0.71 38.35 -10.15
C LYS A 511 -2.15 38.81 -10.37
N VAL A 512 -2.97 37.89 -10.90
CA VAL A 512 -4.39 38.11 -11.21
C VAL A 512 -5.25 37.94 -9.96
N LEU A 513 -6.37 38.67 -9.90
CA LEU A 513 -7.40 38.52 -8.87
C LEU A 513 -7.85 37.05 -8.72
N LYS A 514 -8.01 36.61 -7.48
CA LYS A 514 -8.48 35.27 -7.15
C LYS A 514 -9.84 35.33 -6.45
N ILE A 515 -10.60 34.24 -6.59
CA ILE A 515 -11.87 34.06 -5.88
C ILE A 515 -11.63 33.94 -4.36
N LEU A 516 -12.53 34.49 -3.54
CA LEU A 516 -12.50 34.17 -2.11
C LEU A 516 -13.12 32.80 -1.90
N SER A 517 -12.43 31.94 -1.16
CA SER A 517 -13.04 30.73 -0.64
C SER A 517 -13.79 31.05 0.66
N GLU A 518 -15.02 30.54 0.77
CA GLU A 518 -15.78 30.60 2.02
C GLU A 518 -15.10 29.75 3.11
N THR A 519 -14.55 28.60 2.75
CA THR A 519 -14.02 27.59 3.69
C THR A 519 -12.50 27.67 3.94
N ARG A 520 -11.71 28.30 3.04
CA ARG A 520 -10.23 28.32 3.16
C ARG A 520 -9.66 29.74 3.17
N TRP A 521 -9.02 30.11 4.28
CA TRP A 521 -8.44 31.43 4.48
C TRP A 521 -7.17 31.70 3.64
N SER A 522 -6.47 30.64 3.19
CA SER A 522 -5.35 30.75 2.26
C SER A 522 -5.75 31.40 0.92
N ALA A 523 -6.95 31.08 0.40
CA ALA A 523 -7.48 31.72 -0.81
C ALA A 523 -7.77 33.20 -0.60
N ARG A 524 -8.17 33.60 0.62
CA ARG A 524 -8.39 35.01 0.97
C ARG A 524 -7.08 35.78 1.06
N ALA A 525 -6.03 35.17 1.63
CA ALA A 525 -4.69 35.73 1.65
C ALA A 525 -4.16 35.96 0.23
N ASP A 526 -4.32 34.99 -0.67
CA ASP A 526 -3.93 35.13 -2.06
C ASP A 526 -4.71 36.21 -2.80
N ALA A 527 -6.04 36.29 -2.58
CA ALA A 527 -6.89 37.30 -3.23
C ALA A 527 -6.52 38.71 -2.79
N ILE A 528 -6.26 38.93 -1.50
CA ILE A 528 -5.86 40.23 -0.96
C ILE A 528 -4.43 40.58 -1.36
N ASN A 529 -3.52 39.60 -1.40
CA ASN A 529 -2.16 39.83 -1.91
C ASN A 529 -2.16 40.24 -3.38
N ALA A 530 -3.01 39.62 -4.20
CA ALA A 530 -3.18 40.00 -5.60
C ALA A 530 -3.76 41.42 -5.74
N LEU A 531 -4.77 41.76 -4.92
CA LEU A 531 -5.36 43.10 -4.89
C LEU A 531 -4.34 44.16 -4.43
N HIS A 532 -3.58 43.89 -3.37
CA HIS A 532 -2.60 44.83 -2.81
C HIS A 532 -1.49 45.16 -3.82
N ASN A 533 -0.91 44.14 -4.46
CA ASN A 533 0.20 44.34 -5.42
C ASN A 533 -0.23 45.01 -6.73
N SER A 534 -1.50 44.85 -7.10
CA SER A 534 -2.04 45.30 -8.39
C SER A 534 -3.10 46.39 -8.23
N TYR A 535 -3.16 47.06 -7.07
CA TYR A 535 -4.26 47.95 -6.68
C TYR A 535 -4.53 49.04 -7.72
N ASN A 536 -3.48 49.77 -8.12
CA ASN A 536 -3.58 50.85 -9.10
C ASN A 536 -3.98 50.34 -10.49
N HIS A 537 -3.46 49.18 -10.90
CA HIS A 537 -3.72 48.63 -12.25
C HIS A 537 -5.17 48.12 -12.35
N ILE A 538 -5.69 47.54 -11.26
CA ILE A 538 -7.10 47.13 -11.17
C ILE A 538 -8.00 48.36 -11.19
N PHE A 539 -7.61 49.43 -10.49
CA PHE A 539 -8.34 50.69 -10.50
C PHE A 539 -8.38 51.32 -11.90
N GLU A 540 -7.25 51.34 -12.62
CA GLU A 540 -7.16 51.78 -14.02
C GLU A 540 -8.08 50.95 -14.93
N ALA A 541 -8.08 49.62 -14.78
CA ALA A 541 -8.96 48.74 -15.56
C ALA A 541 -10.45 49.07 -15.32
N LEU A 542 -10.84 49.36 -14.08
CA LEU A 542 -12.21 49.80 -13.76
C LEU A 542 -12.54 51.15 -14.40
N LEU A 543 -11.60 52.11 -14.39
CA LEU A 543 -11.79 53.40 -15.03
C LEU A 543 -11.93 53.28 -16.56
N LEU A 544 -11.14 52.41 -17.19
CA LEU A 544 -11.26 52.13 -18.63
C LEU A 544 -12.63 51.54 -18.97
N ILE A 545 -13.11 50.56 -18.18
CA ILE A 545 -14.43 49.96 -18.38
C ILE A 545 -15.55 50.99 -18.13
N ALA A 546 -15.42 51.82 -17.09
CA ALA A 546 -16.40 52.86 -16.77
C ALA A 546 -16.51 53.93 -17.87
N LYS A 547 -15.42 54.24 -18.58
CA LYS A 547 -15.37 55.23 -19.67
C LYS A 547 -15.69 54.64 -21.04
N ASN A 548 -15.70 53.32 -21.19
CA ASN A 548 -15.90 52.66 -22.48
C ASN A 548 -17.38 52.70 -22.91
N THR A 549 -17.69 53.48 -23.95
CA THR A 549 -19.05 53.64 -24.49
C THR A 549 -19.66 52.37 -25.06
N ASP A 550 -18.83 51.41 -25.46
CA ASP A 550 -19.25 50.13 -26.05
C ASP A 550 -19.76 49.14 -25.00
N GLN A 551 -19.49 49.41 -23.72
CA GLN A 551 -20.02 48.62 -22.61
C GLN A 551 -21.42 49.09 -22.24
N SER A 552 -22.25 48.16 -21.74
CA SER A 552 -23.60 48.48 -21.27
C SER A 552 -23.57 49.55 -20.17
N ALA A 553 -24.62 50.37 -20.09
CA ALA A 553 -24.72 51.40 -19.06
C ALA A 553 -24.65 50.80 -17.63
N GLU A 554 -25.20 49.60 -17.44
CA GLU A 554 -25.12 48.85 -16.18
C GLU A 554 -23.67 48.48 -15.83
N THR A 555 -22.93 47.92 -16.79
CA THR A 555 -21.51 47.55 -16.61
C THR A 555 -20.65 48.78 -16.29
N ARG A 556 -20.90 49.92 -16.95
CA ARG A 556 -20.18 51.18 -16.67
C ARG A 556 -20.47 51.70 -15.27
N ASN A 557 -21.74 51.73 -14.87
CA ASN A 557 -22.16 52.18 -13.55
C ASN A 557 -21.62 51.26 -12.44
N GLU A 558 -21.62 49.95 -12.68
CA GLU A 558 -21.06 48.96 -11.74
C GLU A 558 -19.54 49.14 -11.60
N ALA A 559 -18.80 49.29 -12.71
CA ALA A 559 -17.36 49.57 -12.68
C ALA A 559 -17.04 50.86 -11.92
N GLN A 560 -17.80 51.93 -12.16
CA GLN A 560 -17.64 53.20 -11.46
C GLN A 560 -17.96 53.09 -9.97
N SER A 561 -18.99 52.33 -9.60
CA SER A 561 -19.37 52.09 -8.19
C SER A 561 -18.28 51.31 -7.43
N ILE A 562 -17.70 50.30 -8.08
CA ILE A 562 -16.57 49.53 -7.53
C ILE A 562 -15.33 50.42 -7.41
N GLY A 563 -15.03 51.23 -8.44
CA GLY A 563 -13.91 52.19 -8.43
C GLY A 563 -14.02 53.20 -7.28
N LYS A 564 -15.19 53.80 -7.07
CA LYS A 564 -15.45 54.72 -5.94
C LYS A 564 -15.21 54.07 -4.57
N LYS A 565 -15.38 52.77 -4.43
CA LYS A 565 -15.05 52.06 -3.18
C LYS A 565 -13.54 51.87 -3.01
N MET A 566 -12.80 51.67 -4.10
CA MET A 566 -11.34 51.59 -4.07
C MET A 566 -10.66 52.93 -3.76
N GLU A 567 -11.30 54.04 -4.11
CA GLU A 567 -10.78 55.38 -3.78
C GLU A 567 -10.85 55.70 -2.28
N LYS A 568 -11.71 55.02 -1.51
CA LYS A 568 -11.88 55.27 -0.08
C LYS A 568 -10.63 54.90 0.71
N LEU A 569 -10.21 55.79 1.61
CA LEU A 569 -9.05 55.59 2.46
C LEU A 569 -9.21 54.32 3.32
N GLU A 570 -10.41 54.06 3.86
CA GLU A 570 -10.67 52.88 4.69
C GLU A 570 -10.45 51.57 3.92
N THR A 571 -10.80 51.52 2.63
CA THR A 571 -10.61 50.32 1.79
C THR A 571 -9.12 50.05 1.56
N ILE A 572 -8.31 51.09 1.39
CA ILE A 572 -6.86 50.97 1.20
C ILE A 572 -6.19 50.52 2.50
N ILE A 573 -6.55 51.14 3.63
CA ILE A 573 -6.06 50.75 4.97
C ILE A 573 -6.41 49.29 5.26
N LEU A 574 -7.65 48.86 5.03
CA LEU A 574 -8.07 47.47 5.21
C LEU A 574 -7.31 46.52 4.27
N THR A 575 -7.06 46.92 3.02
CA THR A 575 -6.27 46.11 2.07
C THR A 575 -4.85 45.90 2.57
N LYS A 576 -4.20 46.95 3.08
CA LYS A 576 -2.84 46.85 3.61
C LYS A 576 -2.80 46.02 4.89
N THR A 577 -3.69 46.34 5.84
CA THR A 577 -3.80 45.66 7.14
C THR A 577 -4.04 44.16 6.94
N TRP A 578 -5.05 43.80 6.15
CA TRP A 578 -5.36 42.40 5.89
C TRP A 578 -4.28 41.69 5.08
N ASN A 579 -3.61 42.34 4.12
CA ASN A 579 -2.49 41.73 3.39
C ASN A 579 -1.38 41.27 4.35
N ASP A 580 -1.00 42.12 5.29
CA ASP A 580 0.10 41.83 6.21
C ASP A 580 -0.30 40.78 7.26
N LEU A 581 -1.52 40.87 7.81
CA LEU A 581 -2.07 39.88 8.77
C LEU A 581 -2.31 38.52 8.12
N LEU A 582 -3.02 38.48 6.99
CA LEU A 582 -3.30 37.24 6.24
C LEU A 582 -2.03 36.59 5.72
N GLY A 583 -1.02 37.39 5.34
CA GLY A 583 0.28 36.88 4.92
C GLY A 583 0.94 36.05 6.02
N ALA A 584 0.97 36.56 7.26
CA ALA A 584 1.50 35.84 8.41
C ALA A 584 0.64 34.62 8.78
N ILE A 585 -0.69 34.76 8.78
CA ILE A 585 -1.62 33.66 9.09
C ILE A 585 -1.51 32.54 8.05
N ASN A 586 -1.39 32.87 6.76
CA ASN A 586 -1.25 31.87 5.70
C ASN A 586 0.08 31.10 5.79
N LYS A 587 1.20 31.79 6.04
CA LYS A 587 2.51 31.13 6.26
C LYS A 587 2.47 30.18 7.46
N THR A 588 1.83 30.61 8.55
CA THR A 588 1.64 29.79 9.75
C THR A 588 0.76 28.58 9.45
N SER A 589 -0.36 28.79 8.74
CA SER A 589 -1.26 27.71 8.32
C SER A 589 -0.54 26.67 7.48
N LEU A 590 0.22 27.07 6.46
CA LEU A 590 1.01 26.14 5.63
C LEU A 590 2.00 25.32 6.45
N SER A 591 2.62 25.91 7.47
CA SER A 591 3.53 25.21 8.38
C SER A 591 2.78 24.18 9.24
N LEU A 592 1.58 24.53 9.74
CA LEU A 592 0.70 23.64 10.51
C LEU A 592 0.11 22.47 9.69
N GLN A 593 0.12 22.55 8.36
CA GLN A 593 -0.41 21.51 7.47
C GLN A 593 0.60 20.37 7.18
N ASN A 594 1.83 20.51 7.69
CA ASN A 594 2.88 19.50 7.55
C ASN A 594 2.54 18.24 8.38
N ASN A 595 2.63 17.05 7.78
CA ASN A 595 2.34 15.76 8.44
C ASN A 595 3.39 15.38 9.51
N THR A 596 4.56 16.00 9.50
CA THR A 596 5.63 15.75 10.48
C THR A 596 5.62 16.72 11.66
N ILE A 597 4.68 17.67 11.68
CA ILE A 597 4.65 18.70 12.74
C ILE A 597 4.43 18.07 14.12
N THR A 598 5.12 18.58 15.13
CA THR A 598 5.01 18.17 16.54
C THR A 598 4.34 19.26 17.37
N MET A 599 3.84 18.90 18.56
CA MET A 599 2.99 19.79 19.38
C MET A 599 3.76 21.03 19.88
N ASP A 600 5.05 20.87 20.16
CA ASP A 600 5.95 21.94 20.58
C ASP A 600 6.16 22.98 19.46
N ILE A 601 6.28 22.54 18.20
CA ILE A 601 6.38 23.45 17.06
C ILE A 601 5.06 24.17 16.84
N ALA A 602 3.94 23.45 16.91
CA ALA A 602 2.61 24.04 16.74
C ALA A 602 2.34 25.14 17.79
N THR A 603 2.62 24.87 19.07
CA THR A 603 2.47 25.86 20.15
C THR A 603 3.35 27.10 19.96
N LYS A 604 4.63 26.91 19.57
CA LYS A 604 5.54 28.01 19.24
C LYS A 604 5.03 28.86 18.06
N LEU A 605 4.48 28.23 17.02
CA LEU A 605 3.89 28.92 15.86
C LEU A 605 2.66 29.75 16.23
N PHE A 606 1.78 29.23 17.08
CA PHE A 606 0.64 30.01 17.59
C PHE A 606 1.10 31.19 18.46
N ALA A 607 2.11 30.98 19.31
CA ALA A 607 2.65 32.02 20.18
C ALA A 607 3.30 33.15 19.37
N SER A 608 4.15 32.83 18.40
CA SER A 608 4.81 33.83 17.55
C SER A 608 3.82 34.60 16.67
N LEU A 609 2.79 33.92 16.13
CA LEU A 609 1.74 34.57 15.37
C LEU A 609 0.93 35.54 16.24
N ARG A 610 0.61 35.15 17.47
CA ARG A 610 -0.10 36.03 18.43
C ARG A 610 0.73 37.27 18.75
N GLU A 611 2.02 37.10 19.01
CA GLU A 611 2.91 38.23 19.30
C GLU A 611 3.02 39.19 18.10
N TYR A 612 3.14 38.64 16.88
CA TYR A 612 3.12 39.43 15.65
C TYR A 612 1.83 40.25 15.49
N ILE A 613 0.66 39.65 15.74
CA ILE A 613 -0.64 40.34 15.63
C ILE A 613 -0.82 41.36 16.76
N SER A 614 -0.35 41.06 17.97
CA SER A 614 -0.32 42.01 19.08
C SER A 614 0.52 43.24 18.73
N ASN A 615 1.68 43.06 18.10
CA ASN A 615 2.53 44.17 17.66
C ASN A 615 1.87 44.98 16.53
N ALA A 616 1.10 44.34 15.65
CA ALA A 616 0.36 45.03 14.60
C ALA A 616 -0.66 46.05 15.16
N ARG A 617 -1.14 45.89 16.40
CA ARG A 617 -2.01 46.86 17.10
C ARG A 617 -1.40 48.26 17.17
N ASN A 618 -0.08 48.37 17.26
CA ASN A 618 0.66 49.63 17.40
C ASN A 618 1.03 50.26 16.04
N ASN A 619 0.81 49.55 14.93
CA ASN A 619 1.28 49.97 13.60
C ASN A 619 0.22 50.73 12.79
N PHE A 620 -0.85 51.21 13.42
CA PHE A 620 -1.94 51.89 12.71
C PHE A 620 -1.48 53.10 11.90
N ASP A 621 -0.62 53.94 12.47
CA ASP A 621 -0.11 55.13 11.76
C ASP A 621 0.71 54.77 10.51
N GLN A 622 1.38 53.62 10.52
CA GLN A 622 2.10 53.10 9.34
C GLN A 622 1.12 52.67 8.25
N TYR A 623 0.03 51.98 8.62
CA TYR A 623 -1.01 51.58 7.68
C TYR A 623 -1.74 52.79 7.08
N GLU A 624 -2.01 53.81 7.89
CA GLU A 624 -2.60 55.06 7.41
C GLU A 624 -1.66 55.81 6.45
N SER A 625 -0.37 55.92 6.80
CA SER A 625 0.63 56.60 5.96
C SER A 625 0.78 55.92 4.60
N ALA A 626 0.91 54.59 4.60
CA ALA A 626 0.97 53.80 3.37
C ALA A 626 -0.31 53.90 2.52
N ALA A 627 -1.48 54.05 3.15
CA ALA A 627 -2.72 54.25 2.41
C ALA A 627 -2.78 55.63 1.75
N LYS A 628 -2.28 56.68 2.43
CA LYS A 628 -2.18 58.04 1.88
C LYS A 628 -1.15 58.15 0.76
N GLU A 629 -0.10 57.33 0.75
CA GLU A 629 0.83 57.25 -0.39
C GLU A 629 0.15 56.74 -1.67
N ILE A 630 -0.77 55.77 -1.54
CA ILE A 630 -1.51 55.21 -2.69
C ILE A 630 -2.58 56.20 -3.19
N ASN A 631 -3.29 56.87 -2.28
CA ASN A 631 -4.27 57.89 -2.64
C ASN A 631 -4.20 59.11 -1.71
N PRO A 632 -3.36 60.12 -2.05
CA PRO A 632 -3.15 61.30 -1.20
C PRO A 632 -4.40 62.16 -0.99
N ASN A 633 -5.35 62.10 -1.92
CA ASN A 633 -6.54 62.95 -1.93
C ASN A 633 -7.73 62.32 -1.19
N SER A 634 -7.58 61.11 -0.65
CA SER A 634 -8.65 60.42 0.07
C SER A 634 -8.65 60.76 1.56
N ASP A 635 -9.85 60.93 2.12
CA ASP A 635 -10.06 61.23 3.53
C ASP A 635 -11.19 60.36 4.10
N TYR A 636 -11.28 60.25 5.42
CA TYR A 636 -12.25 59.38 6.09
C TYR A 636 -13.69 59.79 5.76
N LYS A 637 -14.57 58.79 5.62
CA LYS A 637 -15.99 58.92 5.24
C LYS A 637 -16.76 59.93 6.12
N ASP A 638 -16.37 60.05 7.38
CA ASP A 638 -17.06 60.87 8.38
C ASP A 638 -16.74 62.37 8.30
N LYS A 639 -15.73 62.79 7.54
CA LYS A 639 -15.52 64.21 7.23
C LYS A 639 -16.56 64.76 6.23
N PHE A 640 -17.19 63.89 5.45
CA PHE A 640 -18.14 64.28 4.39
C PHE A 640 -19.61 64.05 4.75
N GLN A 641 -19.93 63.45 5.90
CA GLN A 641 -21.32 63.23 6.33
C GLN A 641 -21.80 64.35 7.28
N ARG A 642 -22.84 65.09 6.85
CA ARG A 642 -23.55 66.07 7.71
C ARG A 642 -24.20 65.33 8.89
N LYS A 643 -23.65 65.49 10.10
CA LYS A 643 -24.24 64.94 11.34
C LYS A 643 -25.55 65.66 11.67
N ARG A 644 -26.68 64.94 11.70
CA ARG A 644 -27.96 65.46 12.18
C ARG A 644 -28.01 65.28 13.70
N ILE A 645 -27.83 66.36 14.47
CA ILE A 645 -27.99 66.32 15.93
C ILE A 645 -29.47 66.05 16.23
N ARG A 646 -29.78 64.91 16.87
CA ARG A 646 -31.13 64.68 17.41
C ARG A 646 -31.29 65.55 18.65
N SER A 647 -32.27 66.45 18.62
CA SER A 647 -32.75 67.12 19.83
C SER A 647 -33.35 66.07 20.76
N THR A 648 -32.70 65.79 21.88
CA THR A 648 -33.27 65.05 22.99
C THR A 648 -34.11 66.00 23.85
N ARG A 649 -35.33 65.58 24.21
CA ARG A 649 -36.10 66.30 25.24
C ARG A 649 -35.42 66.09 26.59
N ILE A 650 -34.71 67.11 27.05
CA ILE A 650 -34.10 67.13 28.38
C ILE A 650 -35.23 67.22 29.41
N THR A 651 -35.35 66.23 30.31
CA THR A 651 -36.17 66.37 31.51
C THR A 651 -35.33 66.98 32.65
N PHE A 652 -35.97 67.70 33.57
CA PHE A 652 -35.31 68.52 34.62
C PHE A 652 -34.28 67.76 35.49
N LEU A 653 -34.30 66.42 35.52
CA LEU A 653 -33.41 65.57 36.32
C LEU A 653 -32.24 64.95 35.55
N GLU A 654 -32.20 65.05 34.22
CA GLU A 654 -31.13 64.48 33.40
C GLU A 654 -30.11 65.57 33.01
N LYS A 655 -28.90 65.52 33.58
CA LYS A 655 -27.78 66.27 33.03
C LYS A 655 -27.46 65.71 31.62
N PRO A 656 -27.13 66.56 30.63
CA PRO A 656 -26.76 66.09 29.30
C PRO A 656 -25.55 65.16 29.44
N SER A 657 -25.68 63.90 29.03
CA SER A 657 -24.52 63.03 28.85
C SER A 657 -23.63 63.67 27.78
N GLU A 658 -22.38 63.99 28.13
CA GLU A 658 -21.38 64.41 27.14
C GLU A 658 -21.16 63.25 26.17
N THR A 659 -21.78 63.31 24.99
CA THR A 659 -21.45 62.39 23.91
C THR A 659 -20.07 62.74 23.39
N VAL A 660 -19.05 61.94 23.76
CA VAL A 660 -17.70 62.05 23.20
C VAL A 660 -17.79 61.88 21.69
N GLN A 661 -17.46 62.93 20.93
CA GLN A 661 -17.46 62.88 19.47
C GLN A 661 -16.07 62.51 18.97
N LEU A 662 -15.90 61.26 18.54
CA LEU A 662 -14.66 60.79 17.92
C LEU A 662 -14.47 61.39 16.53
N ASP A 663 -13.22 61.73 16.18
CA ASP A 663 -12.83 62.09 14.81
C ASP A 663 -12.92 60.88 13.86
N GLY A 664 -12.99 61.09 12.54
CA GLY A 664 -13.08 60.02 11.55
C GLY A 664 -11.94 59.00 11.64
N LYS A 665 -10.72 59.47 11.95
CA LYS A 665 -9.55 58.60 12.23
C LYS A 665 -9.76 57.78 13.50
N GLU A 666 -10.07 58.44 14.61
CA GLU A 666 -10.24 57.80 15.92
C GLU A 666 -11.38 56.78 15.91
N LYS A 667 -12.47 57.11 15.22
CA LYS A 667 -13.62 56.23 15.06
C LYS A 667 -13.25 54.98 14.25
N PHE A 668 -12.59 55.11 13.11
CA PHE A 668 -12.13 53.94 12.35
C PHE A 668 -11.13 53.10 13.16
N TYR A 669 -10.23 53.75 13.90
CA TYR A 669 -9.27 53.08 14.76
C TYR A 669 -9.95 52.28 15.88
N VAL A 670 -10.90 52.88 16.60
CA VAL A 670 -11.57 52.29 17.77
C VAL A 670 -12.67 51.31 17.38
N GLU A 671 -13.47 51.60 16.36
CA GLU A 671 -14.64 50.79 15.97
C GLU A 671 -14.29 49.70 14.94
N THR A 672 -13.21 49.85 14.16
CA THR A 672 -12.85 48.89 13.12
C THR A 672 -11.50 48.23 13.34
N PHE A 673 -10.42 49.00 13.46
CA PHE A 673 -9.07 48.43 13.50
C PHE A 673 -8.79 47.65 14.80
N LEU A 674 -9.01 48.26 15.97
CA LEU A 674 -8.78 47.61 17.26
C LEU A 674 -9.63 46.34 17.45
N PRO A 675 -10.95 46.32 17.15
CA PRO A 675 -11.75 45.11 17.32
C PRO A 675 -11.28 43.95 16.43
N ILE A 676 -10.79 44.21 15.21
CA ILE A 676 -10.24 43.16 14.34
C ILE A 676 -9.00 42.52 14.99
N ILE A 677 -8.03 43.33 15.42
CA ILE A 677 -6.78 42.84 16.02
C ILE A 677 -7.04 42.13 17.36
N ASP A 678 -7.90 42.71 18.19
CA ASP A 678 -8.21 42.16 19.52
C ASP A 678 -9.00 40.86 19.44
N THR A 679 -9.91 40.75 18.45
CA THR A 679 -10.64 39.51 18.18
C THR A 679 -9.69 38.43 17.67
N LEU A 680 -8.74 38.76 16.77
CA LEU A 680 -7.70 37.82 16.32
C LEU A 680 -6.87 37.32 17.50
N ASN A 681 -6.37 38.22 18.35
CA ASN A 681 -5.55 37.87 19.51
C ASN A 681 -6.31 37.01 20.52
N THR A 682 -7.53 37.39 20.87
CA THR A 682 -8.38 36.67 21.83
C THR A 682 -8.66 35.25 21.35
N HIS A 683 -9.03 35.08 20.08
CA HIS A 683 -9.33 33.77 19.52
C HIS A 683 -8.11 32.90 19.26
N LEU A 684 -6.94 33.48 18.98
CA LEU A 684 -5.68 32.75 18.95
C LEU A 684 -5.31 32.23 20.33
N MET A 685 -5.44 33.06 21.37
CA MET A 685 -5.17 32.67 22.75
C MET A 685 -6.11 31.54 23.22
N GLN A 686 -7.41 31.72 23.06
CA GLN A 686 -8.40 30.71 23.47
C GLN A 686 -8.16 29.35 22.81
N ARG A 687 -7.77 29.34 21.53
CA ARG A 687 -7.51 28.10 20.79
C ARG A 687 -6.12 27.53 21.07
N SER A 688 -5.13 28.36 21.41
CA SER A 688 -3.77 27.89 21.71
C SER A 688 -3.68 27.19 23.08
N GLU A 689 -4.59 27.50 24.01
CA GLU A 689 -4.63 26.96 25.38
C GLU A 689 -4.58 25.43 25.41
N LEU A 690 -5.41 24.75 24.59
CA LEU A 690 -5.48 23.29 24.56
C LEU A 690 -4.16 22.65 24.10
N TYR A 691 -3.53 23.19 23.05
CA TYR A 691 -2.25 22.69 22.59
C TYR A 691 -1.15 22.93 23.64
N LYS A 692 -1.23 24.07 24.34
CA LYS A 692 -0.30 24.42 25.42
C LYS A 692 -0.43 23.45 26.59
N GLU A 693 -1.65 23.15 27.04
CA GLU A 693 -1.91 22.18 28.12
C GLU A 693 -1.34 20.80 27.80
N ILE A 694 -1.54 20.32 26.57
CA ILE A 694 -1.00 19.02 26.14
C ILE A 694 0.52 19.08 26.05
N ASN A 695 1.09 20.16 25.51
CA ASN A 695 2.52 20.32 25.40
C ASN A 695 3.21 20.41 26.78
N GLU A 696 2.60 21.09 27.75
CA GLU A 696 3.13 21.25 29.12
C GLU A 696 3.30 19.92 29.86
N ARG A 697 2.51 18.88 29.52
CA ARG A 697 2.67 17.53 30.07
C ARG A 697 3.96 16.85 29.63
N PHE A 698 4.51 17.24 28.49
CA PHE A 698 5.72 16.64 27.89
C PHE A 698 6.90 17.62 27.79
N SER A 699 6.68 18.93 27.96
CA SER A 699 7.69 19.96 27.69
C SER A 699 8.92 19.87 28.60
N PHE A 700 8.80 19.23 29.77
CA PHE A 700 9.95 19.02 30.65
C PHE A 700 11.06 18.19 29.98
N PHE A 701 10.74 17.36 28.98
CA PHE A 701 11.74 16.63 28.21
C PHE A 701 12.70 17.56 27.45
N THR A 702 12.24 18.72 26.97
CA THR A 702 13.11 19.68 26.27
C THR A 702 14.00 20.46 27.24
N GLN A 703 13.63 20.49 28.53
CA GLN A 703 14.30 21.25 29.59
C GLN A 703 15.05 20.35 30.57
N LEU A 704 15.32 19.08 30.22
CA LEU A 704 15.96 18.11 31.13
C LEU A 704 17.29 18.60 31.70
N GLN A 705 18.05 19.41 30.96
CA GLN A 705 19.34 19.93 31.43
C GLN A 705 19.18 21.01 32.51
N THR A 706 18.13 21.82 32.43
CA THR A 706 17.93 23.04 33.23
C THR A 706 16.91 22.88 34.36
N ILE A 707 16.02 21.89 34.29
CA ILE A 707 14.96 21.68 35.27
C ILE A 707 15.49 21.28 36.65
N GLU A 708 14.86 21.83 37.69
CA GLU A 708 15.13 21.49 39.10
C GLU A 708 14.71 20.03 39.41
N PRO A 709 15.48 19.26 40.19
CA PRO A 709 15.20 17.84 40.47
C PRO A 709 13.81 17.59 41.09
N ASP A 710 13.37 18.44 42.01
CA ASP A 710 12.06 18.29 42.65
C ASP A 710 10.91 18.54 41.67
N HIS A 711 11.09 19.52 40.78
CA HIS A 711 10.12 19.82 39.73
C HIS A 711 10.07 18.72 38.67
N LEU A 712 11.23 18.15 38.30
CA LEU A 712 11.30 16.99 37.42
C LEU A 712 10.52 15.81 37.98
N LYS A 713 10.72 15.49 39.27
CA LYS A 713 10.00 14.40 39.94
C LYS A 713 8.48 14.61 39.92
N GLN A 714 8.03 15.85 40.16
CA GLN A 714 6.61 16.19 40.08
C GLN A 714 6.07 16.00 38.65
N LYS A 715 6.78 16.48 37.63
CA LYS A 715 6.37 16.37 36.22
C LYS A 715 6.35 14.92 35.73
N CYS A 716 7.35 14.12 36.09
CA CYS A 716 7.34 12.68 35.82
C CYS A 716 6.14 11.98 36.47
N LYS A 717 5.78 12.36 37.69
CA LYS A 717 4.59 11.85 38.38
C LYS A 717 3.30 12.24 37.67
N GLU A 718 3.12 13.51 37.32
CA GLU A 718 1.94 13.99 36.58
C GLU A 718 1.73 13.24 35.25
N LEU A 719 2.82 12.99 34.51
CA LEU A 719 2.78 12.27 33.25
C LEU A 719 2.46 10.78 33.44
N ALA A 720 3.14 10.11 34.37
CA ALA A 720 2.96 8.69 34.62
C ALA A 720 1.60 8.38 35.27
N ASP A 721 1.07 9.25 36.13
CA ASP A 721 -0.28 9.13 36.69
C ASP A 721 -1.34 9.22 35.57
N PHE A 722 -1.11 10.06 34.55
CA PHE A 722 -1.99 10.15 33.39
C PHE A 722 -1.90 8.92 32.47
N TYR A 723 -0.70 8.39 32.22
CA TYR A 723 -0.45 7.19 31.40
C TYR A 723 -0.08 5.98 32.26
N CYS A 724 -0.85 5.73 33.32
CA CYS A 724 -0.53 4.73 34.34
C CYS A 724 -0.48 3.28 33.85
N GLU A 725 -1.04 3.00 32.68
CA GLU A 725 -0.98 1.68 32.03
C GLU A 725 0.25 1.52 31.11
N ASP A 726 0.96 2.61 30.79
CA ASP A 726 2.08 2.61 29.84
C ASP A 726 3.43 2.98 30.48
N ILE A 727 3.44 3.78 31.54
CA ILE A 727 4.65 4.40 32.11
C ILE A 727 4.71 4.17 33.62
N ASN A 728 5.88 3.73 34.12
CA ASN A 728 6.15 3.62 35.55
C ASN A 728 6.78 4.90 36.10
N THR A 729 6.13 5.50 37.11
CA THR A 729 6.54 6.78 37.71
C THR A 729 7.97 6.78 38.29
N ASN A 730 8.33 5.72 39.03
CA ASN A 730 9.60 5.68 39.74
C ASN A 730 10.76 5.46 38.76
N GLU A 731 10.56 4.56 37.80
CA GLU A 731 11.53 4.28 36.75
C GLU A 731 11.72 5.50 35.84
N LEU A 732 10.63 6.14 35.40
CA LEU A 732 10.70 7.33 34.55
C LEU A 732 11.56 8.44 35.18
N ASN A 733 11.37 8.73 36.47
CA ASN A 733 12.16 9.78 37.14
C ASN A 733 13.66 9.43 37.18
N SER A 734 13.98 8.17 37.48
CA SER A 734 15.37 7.69 37.49
C SER A 734 15.99 7.71 36.08
N GLU A 735 15.24 7.31 35.06
CA GLU A 735 15.63 7.34 33.66
C GLU A 735 15.87 8.78 33.17
N CYS A 736 14.95 9.71 33.46
CA CYS A 736 15.12 11.12 33.12
C CYS A 736 16.36 11.73 33.78
N SER A 737 16.64 11.37 35.03
CA SER A 737 17.83 11.84 35.75
C SER A 737 19.12 11.31 35.13
N HIS A 738 19.15 10.03 34.74
CA HIS A 738 20.29 9.44 34.05
C HIS A 738 20.45 10.00 32.62
N LEU A 739 19.35 10.14 31.87
CA LEU A 739 19.34 10.74 30.54
C LEU A 739 19.84 12.19 30.58
N ARG A 740 19.50 12.95 31.62
CA ARG A 740 20.03 14.30 31.83
C ARG A 740 21.56 14.30 31.88
N GLU A 741 22.18 13.39 32.64
CA GLU A 741 23.64 13.31 32.70
C GLU A 741 24.25 12.84 31.37
N TYR A 742 23.60 11.91 30.68
CA TYR A 742 24.00 11.47 29.35
C TYR A 742 23.98 12.64 28.35
N LEU A 743 22.93 13.46 28.34
CA LEU A 743 22.79 14.62 27.45
C LEU A 743 23.88 15.67 27.69
N LYS A 744 24.44 15.80 28.90
CA LYS A 744 25.56 16.73 29.18
C LYS A 744 26.87 16.30 28.52
N THR A 745 27.01 15.04 28.12
CA THR A 745 28.25 14.54 27.47
C THR A 745 28.40 15.07 26.04
N PHE A 746 27.30 15.46 25.40
CA PHE A 746 27.33 16.14 24.10
C PHE A 746 27.74 17.60 24.33
N LYS A 747 29.05 17.88 24.22
CA LYS A 747 29.70 19.18 24.47
C LYS A 747 29.29 20.36 23.57
N ASN A 748 28.18 20.29 22.84
CA ASN A 748 27.76 21.38 21.97
C ASN A 748 26.61 22.18 22.60
N GLU A 749 26.94 23.44 22.92
CA GLU A 749 26.08 24.63 23.01
C GLU A 749 24.62 24.38 23.39
N SER A 750 24.31 24.62 24.68
CA SER A 750 23.07 25.21 25.21
C SER A 750 21.88 25.35 24.24
N MET A 751 21.38 24.25 23.68
CA MET A 751 20.22 24.27 22.81
C MET A 751 19.27 23.19 23.29
N ASP A 752 18.10 23.62 23.76
CA ASP A 752 17.02 22.73 24.17
C ASP A 752 16.74 21.74 23.04
N LEU A 753 17.00 20.44 23.28
CA LEU A 753 16.69 19.41 22.30
C LEU A 753 15.18 19.26 22.19
N SER A 754 14.69 19.22 20.95
CA SER A 754 13.29 18.86 20.71
C SER A 754 13.02 17.41 21.13
N ILE A 755 11.76 17.10 21.47
CA ILE A 755 11.36 15.73 21.82
C ILE A 755 11.64 14.75 20.68
N LEU A 756 11.50 15.19 19.42
CA LEU A 756 11.86 14.40 18.24
C LEU A 756 13.36 14.09 18.21
N ALA A 757 14.21 15.06 18.55
CA ALA A 757 15.66 14.86 18.61
C ALA A 757 16.04 13.87 19.72
N ILE A 758 15.41 14.00 20.91
CA ILE A 758 15.63 13.05 22.02
C ILE A 758 15.23 11.63 21.62
N HIS A 759 14.05 11.46 21.01
CA HIS A 759 13.59 10.15 20.55
C HIS A 759 14.50 9.56 19.46
N SER A 760 14.94 10.41 18.52
CA SER A 760 15.86 10.01 17.45
C SER A 760 17.21 9.58 18.01
N LEU A 761 17.72 10.27 19.02
CA LEU A 761 18.95 9.93 19.73
C LEU A 761 18.84 8.57 20.44
N ILE A 762 17.73 8.35 21.17
CA ILE A 762 17.48 7.06 21.84
C ILE A 762 17.47 5.91 20.84
N LYS A 763 16.90 6.11 19.64
CA LYS A 763 16.88 5.10 18.58
C LYS A 763 18.25 4.91 17.92
N ALA A 764 18.95 6.00 17.60
CA ALA A 764 20.25 5.97 16.92
C ALA A 764 21.31 5.28 17.76
N ASP A 765 21.38 5.62 19.05
CA ASP A 765 22.36 5.09 20.00
C ASP A 765 21.91 3.77 20.65
N LYS A 766 20.77 3.22 20.22
CA LYS A 766 20.16 1.97 20.72
C LYS A 766 19.92 1.98 22.24
N LEU A 767 19.55 3.13 22.80
CA LEU A 767 19.35 3.35 24.23
C LEU A 767 17.93 3.00 24.71
N ALA A 768 17.11 2.36 23.87
CA ALA A 768 15.74 2.01 24.22
C ALA A 768 15.64 1.02 25.39
N GLU A 769 16.66 0.16 25.59
CA GLU A 769 16.75 -0.75 26.74
C GLU A 769 17.15 0.01 28.03
N THR A 770 17.93 1.07 27.90
CA THR A 770 18.39 1.90 29.03
C THR A 770 17.33 2.90 29.48
N PHE A 771 16.55 3.45 28.56
CA PHE A 771 15.51 4.46 28.82
C PHE A 771 14.15 4.05 28.24
N PRO A 772 13.58 2.89 28.64
CA PRO A 772 12.34 2.38 28.07
C PRO A 772 11.12 3.27 28.36
N ASN A 773 10.99 3.84 29.55
CA ASN A 773 9.87 4.72 29.89
C ASN A 773 9.96 6.05 29.13
N VAL A 774 11.17 6.59 28.93
CA VAL A 774 11.39 7.79 28.09
C VAL A 774 11.09 7.50 26.62
N GLU A 775 11.48 6.35 26.09
CA GLU A 775 11.14 5.94 24.71
C GLU A 775 9.63 5.90 24.51
N VAL A 776 8.90 5.30 25.46
CA VAL A 776 7.44 5.20 25.43
C VAL A 776 6.80 6.59 25.50
N ALA A 777 7.22 7.44 26.45
CA ALA A 777 6.68 8.79 26.61
C ALA A 777 6.88 9.65 25.35
N THR A 778 8.10 9.65 24.80
CA THR A 778 8.43 10.40 23.59
C THR A 778 7.70 9.85 22.36
N ARG A 779 7.51 8.52 22.26
CA ARG A 779 6.73 7.89 21.20
C ARG A 779 5.24 8.23 21.27
N ILE A 780 4.65 8.25 22.47
CA ILE A 780 3.27 8.71 22.68
C ILE A 780 3.14 10.16 22.20
N PHE A 781 4.06 11.05 22.57
CA PHE A 781 4.03 12.44 22.13
C PHE A 781 4.10 12.57 20.60
N LEU A 782 5.02 11.86 19.94
CA LEU A 782 5.21 11.95 18.49
C LEU A 782 4.03 11.37 17.69
N CYS A 783 3.32 10.38 18.24
CA CYS A 783 2.14 9.81 17.58
C CYS A 783 0.90 10.71 17.69
N LEU A 784 0.88 11.73 18.57
CA LEU A 784 -0.23 12.69 18.65
C LEU A 784 -0.37 13.45 17.33
N MET A 785 -1.60 13.47 16.84
CA MET A 785 -1.93 14.12 15.57
C MET A 785 -2.52 15.49 15.84
N ILE A 786 -1.98 16.49 15.14
CA ILE A 786 -2.28 17.92 15.38
C ILE A 786 -3.09 18.53 14.24
N THR A 787 -3.04 17.88 13.07
CA THR A 787 -3.61 18.40 11.84
C THR A 787 -4.29 17.28 11.06
N ASN A 788 -5.42 17.61 10.45
CA ASN A 788 -6.20 16.67 9.64
C ASN A 788 -5.96 16.83 8.14
N CYS A 789 -4.87 17.50 7.76
CA CYS A 789 -4.63 17.84 6.36
C CYS A 789 -4.35 16.63 5.46
N SER A 790 -3.91 15.50 6.03
CA SER A 790 -3.87 14.23 5.30
C SER A 790 -5.27 13.82 4.83
N GLY A 791 -6.32 14.11 5.61
CA GLY A 791 -7.72 13.89 5.25
C GLY A 791 -8.12 14.72 4.04
N GLU A 792 -7.85 16.02 4.10
CA GLU A 792 -8.10 16.92 2.97
C GLU A 792 -7.35 16.53 1.68
N ARG A 793 -6.08 16.09 1.81
CA ARG A 793 -5.29 15.59 0.68
C ARG A 793 -5.90 14.31 0.11
N SER A 794 -6.39 13.40 0.96
CA SER A 794 -7.08 12.18 0.52
C SER A 794 -8.32 12.51 -0.32
N PHE A 795 -9.11 13.52 0.06
CA PHE A 795 -10.28 13.95 -0.73
C PHE A 795 -9.91 14.52 -2.10
N SER A 796 -8.77 15.19 -2.20
CA SER A 796 -8.25 15.67 -3.49
C SER A 796 -7.90 14.50 -4.42
N GLN A 797 -7.34 13.42 -3.86
CA GLN A 797 -7.09 12.18 -4.62
C GLN A 797 -8.39 11.44 -4.93
N LEU A 798 -9.37 11.42 -4.03
CA LEU A 798 -10.70 10.85 -4.26
C LEU A 798 -11.35 11.45 -5.51
N LYS A 799 -11.31 12.78 -5.67
CA LYS A 799 -11.82 13.47 -6.88
C LYS A 799 -11.06 13.09 -8.15
N ARG A 800 -9.78 12.74 -8.05
CA ARG A 800 -8.97 12.26 -9.18
C ARG A 800 -9.27 10.80 -9.53
N ILE A 801 -9.61 9.96 -8.56
CA ILE A 801 -9.87 8.52 -8.76
C ILE A 801 -11.32 8.29 -9.18
N LYS A 802 -12.26 9.01 -8.55
CA LYS A 802 -13.69 9.01 -8.85
C LYS A 802 -14.06 10.36 -9.46
N ASN A 803 -13.85 10.48 -10.77
CA ASN A 803 -14.28 11.63 -11.57
C ASN A 803 -15.64 11.36 -12.24
N GLU A 804 -16.15 12.34 -12.99
CA GLU A 804 -17.48 12.27 -13.64
C GLU A 804 -17.66 11.02 -14.52
N LEU A 805 -16.59 10.58 -15.19
CA LEU A 805 -16.59 9.38 -16.05
C LEU A 805 -16.50 8.05 -15.28
N ARG A 806 -16.26 8.08 -13.97
CA ARG A 806 -16.02 6.89 -13.11
C ARG A 806 -16.97 6.81 -11.91
N THR A 807 -18.11 7.48 -11.98
CA THR A 807 -19.10 7.51 -10.88
C THR A 807 -19.71 6.15 -10.58
N THR A 808 -19.74 5.22 -11.54
CA THR A 808 -20.29 3.86 -11.39
C THR A 808 -19.33 2.85 -10.74
N MET A 809 -18.19 3.30 -10.23
CA MET A 809 -17.20 2.45 -9.55
C MET A 809 -17.75 1.91 -8.22
N LEU A 810 -17.59 0.59 -8.00
CA LEU A 810 -17.95 -0.07 -6.74
C LEU A 810 -16.99 0.33 -5.59
N GLN A 811 -17.49 0.31 -4.35
CA GLN A 811 -16.74 0.73 -3.15
C GLN A 811 -15.44 -0.07 -2.93
N GLU A 812 -15.43 -1.38 -3.18
CA GLU A 812 -14.22 -2.22 -3.03
C GLU A 812 -13.12 -1.75 -3.99
N ARG A 813 -13.47 -1.48 -5.26
CA ARG A 813 -12.52 -0.98 -6.26
C ARG A 813 -12.04 0.42 -5.91
N LEU A 814 -12.94 1.29 -5.46
CA LEU A 814 -12.60 2.65 -5.02
C LEU A 814 -11.61 2.63 -3.87
N THR A 815 -11.86 1.79 -2.86
CA THR A 815 -11.00 1.63 -1.68
C THR A 815 -9.60 1.18 -2.10
N ASN A 816 -9.51 0.11 -2.89
CA ASN A 816 -8.22 -0.45 -3.32
C ASN A 816 -7.43 0.53 -4.19
N LEU A 817 -8.08 1.23 -5.12
CA LEU A 817 -7.40 2.26 -5.93
C LEU A 817 -6.99 3.47 -5.10
N SER A 818 -7.78 3.85 -4.09
CA SER A 818 -7.48 4.98 -3.21
C SER A 818 -6.24 4.72 -2.37
N ILE A 819 -6.16 3.56 -1.72
CA ILE A 819 -4.98 3.22 -0.92
C ILE A 819 -3.73 3.06 -1.79
N MET A 820 -3.86 2.45 -2.97
CA MET A 820 -2.76 2.31 -3.93
C MET A 820 -2.24 3.65 -4.47
N CYS A 821 -3.12 4.64 -4.64
CA CYS A 821 -2.75 5.96 -5.14
C CYS A 821 -2.18 6.86 -4.03
N ILE A 822 -2.81 6.86 -2.84
CA ILE A 822 -2.38 7.70 -1.72
C ILE A 822 -1.07 7.15 -1.12
N GLU A 823 -1.00 5.84 -0.87
CA GLU A 823 0.16 5.14 -0.31
C GLU A 823 1.01 4.51 -1.42
N SER A 824 1.26 5.32 -2.46
CA SER A 824 2.00 4.89 -3.65
C SER A 824 3.45 4.51 -3.34
N ASP A 825 4.05 5.07 -2.28
CA ASP A 825 5.37 4.71 -1.79
C ASP A 825 5.44 3.22 -1.39
N LEU A 826 4.45 2.74 -0.64
CA LEU A 826 4.36 1.33 -0.26
C LEU A 826 4.04 0.43 -1.45
N LEU A 827 3.17 0.90 -2.36
CA LEU A 827 2.87 0.17 -3.59
C LEU A 827 4.13 -0.02 -4.45
N GLN A 828 5.01 0.99 -4.54
CA GLN A 828 6.25 0.89 -5.31
C GLN A 828 7.23 -0.16 -4.77
N ILE A 829 7.24 -0.38 -3.46
CA ILE A 829 8.10 -1.36 -2.80
C ILE A 829 7.63 -2.81 -3.03
N LEU A 830 6.33 -3.04 -3.30
CA LEU A 830 5.81 -4.39 -3.50
C LEU A 830 6.51 -5.12 -4.65
N ASP A 831 6.95 -6.35 -4.37
CA ASP A 831 7.59 -7.23 -5.34
C ASP A 831 6.58 -7.84 -6.32
N PHE A 832 7.03 -8.01 -7.56
CA PHE A 832 6.20 -8.55 -8.64
C PHE A 832 5.96 -10.05 -8.49
N GLU A 833 6.96 -10.82 -8.07
CA GLU A 833 6.82 -12.28 -7.94
C GLU A 833 5.84 -12.61 -6.81
N ASP A 834 5.95 -11.93 -5.67
CA ASP A 834 5.01 -12.09 -4.55
C ASP A 834 3.54 -11.83 -4.95
N ILE A 835 3.29 -10.83 -5.80
CA ILE A 835 1.94 -10.52 -6.29
C ILE A 835 1.43 -11.62 -7.23
N ILE A 836 2.30 -12.13 -8.11
CA ILE A 836 1.98 -13.18 -9.08
C ILE A 836 1.72 -14.50 -8.36
N GLU A 837 2.49 -14.83 -7.32
CA GLU A 837 2.30 -16.03 -6.50
C GLU A 837 0.98 -15.99 -5.74
N ASP A 838 0.65 -14.86 -5.10
CA ASP A 838 -0.65 -14.68 -4.43
C ASP A 838 -1.82 -14.83 -5.41
N PHE A 839 -1.67 -14.27 -6.61
CA PHE A 839 -2.66 -14.42 -7.68
C PHE A 839 -2.84 -15.88 -8.07
N ALA A 840 -1.74 -16.62 -8.27
CA ALA A 840 -1.75 -18.03 -8.60
C ALA A 840 -2.44 -18.87 -7.50
N GLN A 841 -2.14 -18.60 -6.23
CA GLN A 841 -2.78 -19.27 -5.09
C GLN A 841 -4.28 -18.97 -4.97
N GLN A 842 -4.73 -17.74 -5.23
CA GLN A 842 -6.15 -17.42 -5.21
C GLN A 842 -6.92 -18.13 -6.33
N LYS A 843 -6.29 -18.32 -7.50
CA LYS A 843 -6.89 -19.08 -8.61
C LYS A 843 -6.99 -20.57 -8.30
N SER A 844 -6.03 -21.16 -7.58
CA SER A 844 -6.10 -22.58 -7.19
C SER A 844 -7.23 -22.85 -6.18
N ARG A 845 -7.48 -21.93 -5.23
CA ARG A 845 -8.49 -22.06 -4.16
C ARG A 845 -9.96 -21.89 -4.58
N LYS A 846 -10.26 -21.37 -5.78
CA LYS A 846 -11.64 -21.18 -6.29
C LYS A 846 -12.29 -22.45 -6.86
N LYS A 847 -11.71 -23.64 -6.62
CA LYS A 847 -12.34 -24.92 -6.95
C LYS A 847 -13.62 -25.09 -6.11
N PRO A 848 -14.83 -25.22 -6.69
CA PRO A 848 -15.90 -25.86 -5.96
C PRO A 848 -15.44 -27.29 -5.66
N LEU A 849 -15.47 -27.68 -4.38
CA LEU A 849 -15.52 -29.08 -4.02
C LEU A 849 -16.77 -29.62 -4.73
N LEU A 850 -16.56 -30.31 -5.85
CA LEU A 850 -17.62 -31.05 -6.53
C LEU A 850 -18.11 -32.06 -5.50
N THR A 851 -19.27 -31.74 -4.91
CA THR A 851 -20.05 -32.61 -4.04
C THR A 851 -20.86 -33.55 -4.92
#